data_AF-A0AAD4EBR5-F1
#
_entry.id   AF-A0AAD4EBR5-F1
#
_cell.length_a   1.000
_cell.length_b   1.000
_cell.length_c   1.000
_cell.angle_alpha   90.00
_cell.angle_beta   90.00
_cell.angle_gamma   90.00
#
_symmetry.space_group_name_H-M   'P 1'
#
loop_
_entity.id
_entity.type
_entity.pdbx_description
1 polymer ?
#
loop_
_entity_poly.entity_id
_entity_poly.type
_entity_poly.pdbx_seq_one_letter_code
_entity_poly.pdbx_strand_id
1 'polypeptide(L)'
;MLNLVRKPSGSARHLQTSARAAALVQKQKPHHNHVQPRPVIGGADVKQGRERERDVVRRTVKHVKRNELGVQLLSRELHSQIFRDISFPAPSKAFVRIAQEHLEMHGLDPKQGSVLPDIGFTLPPLLGSNIDEHFHRIGSQSAQPWLNIAKDFASNELPPKPDHWDIQSGWTKYHFLADGSSYSEHVDFPQHEGNAEEVLTFDVETMPTYHPYAIMACAASKNAWYSWISPWLLGESVEQQHLIPLGDTLSPRVVVGHNVCYDRARILEEYSLHGTQSRFLDTMALHVAVKGISSHQRPAWMKHRKSKETQKVHRAEAVEAVVDLMRNTEFKYDQENDETKREELRRLRADLEESLPQLEAADADAVEADLSSKRWEDLTSANSLADVAKLHCNIDMDKEIRNDFMKLTPEEIKDNVHDYLNYCAQDVFVTHAVFSKVLPAFLDRCPSPVSFAGVLAMGSSFLTVNESWESYLADADRVYKELDGKVKKRLIGHPKVAGKSRGVVPDEQVRLQVDRAHLCPPSSSRRKKSSPKEPKPKVFWPKWYWDLAKPKKDMPPGTLDITVRNRIAPILLCLSWQGWPLFYSREHGWTFRVSGEADFPTRFSQLDFYDPADDALQDMRLKGGFVFYKLPHKDGEKANVGSPLGKTFMKYAQDGTLTSPGDEAKDALDMNAQCSYWISARDRILNQMVVWQRGTLDLQFKPPGSSDEPQKWGIILPQVITMGTVTRRAIERTWLTASNAKKNRVGSELKAMVRAPKGYAIVGADVDSEELWISSCIGDAQFGLHGATALGWMTLEGTKAAGTDLHSKTASILGISRDQAKVFNYSRIYGAGMRHAVLLLLQSNAGMLPDQAQRLAENLYASTKGKNTHRTDLFGRKFWFGGTESFVFNKLEEIALSDQPRTPALGCGITAALSKELLPAKFGSDYMTSRINWVVQSSGVDYLHLLIVAMDHLVRQYGIKARYLISVHDELRYLVAEEDRYRAALALQIANLWTRSLFAFKLGMDDLPQGVAFFSAVDIDKVLRKEVDMPCVTPSHPDPIPSGESLGIADILDKTNSGSLWKDGRPIIADSLPSKASYQHDNGYEPPSCLIHRAESAAWLRAQATSEFPEIKHLALAQTSGQVTDTRISGKKRGRPLEVLKSGNLR
;
A
#
# COMPACT_ATOMS: atom_id res chain seq x y z
N MET A 1 -50.40 21.43 -19.51
CA MET A 1 -51.35 20.82 -20.46
C MET A 1 -50.68 20.72 -21.83
N LEU A 2 -50.91 19.62 -22.56
CA LEU A 2 -50.89 19.46 -24.04
C LEU A 2 -49.77 20.19 -24.84
N ASN A 3 -48.79 19.48 -25.43
CA ASN A 3 -48.82 18.89 -26.79
C ASN A 3 -48.80 19.95 -27.94
N LEU A 4 -48.17 19.78 -29.12
CA LEU A 4 -47.49 18.64 -29.78
C LEU A 4 -46.61 19.17 -30.96
N VAL A 5 -45.40 18.60 -31.15
CA VAL A 5 -44.62 18.36 -32.40
C VAL A 5 -44.95 19.10 -33.72
N ARG A 6 -43.92 19.63 -34.43
CA ARG A 6 -43.61 19.32 -35.85
C ARG A 6 -42.22 19.75 -36.39
N LYS A 7 -41.53 18.78 -37.03
CA LYS A 7 -40.44 18.89 -38.05
C LYS A 7 -41.06 18.70 -39.46
N PRO A 8 -40.37 18.70 -40.64
CA PRO A 8 -38.92 18.60 -40.97
C PRO A 8 -38.42 19.84 -41.77
N SER A 9 -37.45 19.88 -42.72
CA SER A 9 -36.55 18.95 -43.47
C SER A 9 -35.39 19.78 -44.10
N GLY A 10 -34.26 19.25 -44.60
CA GLY A 10 -33.71 17.88 -44.67
C GLY A 10 -32.42 17.82 -45.53
N SER A 11 -31.72 16.66 -45.55
CA SER A 11 -30.52 16.31 -46.39
C SER A 11 -29.22 17.12 -46.21
N ALA A 12 -28.00 16.57 -46.33
CA ALA A 12 -27.54 15.17 -46.41
C ALA A 12 -26.04 15.02 -45.99
N ARG A 13 -25.62 13.76 -45.77
CA ARG A 13 -24.28 13.09 -45.87
C ARG A 13 -23.10 13.91 -46.49
N HIS A 14 -21.81 13.71 -46.19
CA HIS A 14 -21.06 12.64 -45.48
C HIS A 14 -19.58 13.08 -45.18
N LEU A 15 -18.96 12.50 -44.13
CA LEU A 15 -17.55 12.03 -44.00
C LEU A 15 -16.30 12.95 -44.23
N GLN A 16 -15.26 12.67 -43.40
CA GLN A 16 -13.80 12.87 -43.62
C GLN A 16 -13.25 14.33 -43.68
N THR A 17 -12.00 14.66 -43.31
CA THR A 17 -11.03 14.07 -42.34
C THR A 17 -10.06 15.18 -41.88
N SER A 18 -9.28 14.91 -40.83
CA SER A 18 -8.17 15.74 -40.34
C SER A 18 -7.03 15.96 -41.36
N ALA A 19 -6.42 17.17 -41.37
CA ALA A 19 -5.00 17.39 -41.04
C ALA A 19 -4.59 18.87 -41.20
N ARG A 20 -3.59 19.33 -40.42
CA ARG A 20 -2.93 20.64 -40.53
C ARG A 20 -1.52 20.48 -41.12
N ALA A 21 -1.07 21.45 -41.92
CA ALA A 21 0.35 21.69 -42.22
C ALA A 21 0.65 23.19 -42.44
N ALA A 22 1.92 23.57 -42.23
CA ALA A 22 2.55 24.92 -42.20
C ALA A 22 2.23 25.87 -43.40
N ALA A 23 2.50 27.19 -43.39
CA ALA A 23 3.83 27.81 -43.25
C ALA A 23 3.87 29.37 -43.26
N LEU A 24 5.07 29.90 -42.92
CA LEU A 24 5.70 31.24 -43.03
C LEU A 24 4.97 32.46 -43.66
N VAL A 25 5.23 33.65 -43.06
CA VAL A 25 5.29 34.96 -43.75
C VAL A 25 6.48 35.80 -43.23
N GLN A 26 7.13 36.57 -44.11
CA GLN A 26 8.34 37.38 -43.85
C GLN A 26 8.07 38.81 -43.33
N LYS A 27 9.11 39.45 -42.78
CA LYS A 27 9.11 40.85 -42.28
C LYS A 27 9.37 41.87 -43.42
N GLN A 28 8.81 43.08 -43.27
CA GLN A 28 9.34 44.31 -43.88
C GLN A 28 9.47 45.43 -42.83
N LYS A 29 10.40 46.37 -43.07
CA LYS A 29 10.65 47.60 -42.28
C LYS A 29 10.14 48.83 -43.04
N PRO A 30 9.84 49.94 -42.36
CA PRO A 30 9.88 51.29 -42.94
C PRO A 30 11.04 52.16 -42.39
N HIS A 31 11.36 53.25 -43.10
CA HIS A 31 12.44 54.21 -42.80
C HIS A 31 11.92 55.58 -42.32
N HIS A 32 12.85 56.47 -41.96
CA HIS A 32 12.67 57.78 -41.32
C HIS A 32 11.87 58.85 -42.10
N ASN A 33 11.44 59.88 -41.36
CA ASN A 33 11.60 61.27 -41.80
C ASN A 33 12.10 62.17 -40.64
N HIS A 34 12.85 63.22 -40.98
CA HIS A 34 13.43 64.23 -40.08
C HIS A 34 12.64 65.56 -40.19
N VAL A 35 12.71 66.43 -39.16
CA VAL A 35 13.23 67.82 -39.19
C VAL A 35 13.14 68.42 -37.77
N GLN A 36 13.97 69.44 -37.48
CA GLN A 36 14.28 70.02 -36.15
C GLN A 36 13.26 71.12 -35.71
N PRO A 37 13.33 71.69 -34.47
CA PRO A 37 14.31 72.75 -34.16
C PRO A 37 14.89 72.82 -32.71
N ARG A 38 15.89 73.71 -32.52
CA ARG A 38 16.36 74.36 -31.26
C ARG A 38 16.14 75.89 -31.43
N PRO A 39 16.08 76.78 -30.39
CA PRO A 39 16.82 76.80 -29.11
C PRO A 39 15.96 76.98 -27.81
N VAL A 40 16.42 76.58 -26.60
CA VAL A 40 17.05 77.39 -25.48
C VAL A 40 16.19 78.63 -25.08
N ILE A 41 15.77 78.93 -23.82
CA ILE A 41 16.43 78.97 -22.48
C ILE A 41 15.40 78.73 -21.33
N GLY A 42 15.83 78.15 -20.19
CA GLY A 42 15.34 78.58 -18.86
C GLY A 42 14.78 77.52 -17.88
N GLY A 43 15.19 77.61 -16.61
CA GLY A 43 14.51 76.96 -15.46
C GLY A 43 15.11 75.63 -14.99
N ALA A 44 15.77 75.62 -13.83
CA ALA A 44 16.30 74.42 -13.21
C ALA A 44 15.27 73.80 -12.25
N ASP A 45 14.70 72.64 -12.57
CA ASP A 45 14.05 71.77 -11.57
C ASP A 45 13.87 70.29 -11.99
N VAL A 46 14.78 69.78 -12.84
CA VAL A 46 14.71 68.38 -13.34
C VAL A 46 16.00 67.61 -13.08
N LYS A 47 16.34 67.43 -11.79
CA LYS A 47 17.32 66.41 -11.34
C LYS A 47 16.79 65.40 -10.32
N GLN A 48 15.80 65.73 -9.49
CA GLN A 48 15.25 64.76 -8.51
C GLN A 48 14.22 63.78 -9.08
N GLY A 49 13.61 64.07 -10.24
CA GLY A 49 12.61 63.17 -10.86
C GLY A 49 13.20 61.96 -11.61
N ARG A 50 14.39 62.10 -12.21
CA ARG A 50 14.95 61.08 -13.13
C ARG A 50 15.81 60.00 -12.50
N GLU A 51 16.22 60.15 -11.24
CA GLU A 51 16.77 59.04 -10.46
C GLU A 51 15.62 58.17 -9.93
N ARG A 52 14.56 58.77 -9.38
CA ARG A 52 13.38 58.03 -8.90
C ARG A 52 12.71 57.17 -9.98
N GLU A 53 12.57 57.64 -11.22
CA GLU A 53 12.01 56.78 -12.29
C GLU A 53 12.94 55.64 -12.74
N ARG A 54 14.27 55.79 -12.62
CA ARG A 54 15.21 54.70 -12.92
C ARG A 54 15.27 53.67 -11.78
N ASP A 55 15.06 54.09 -10.55
CA ASP A 55 14.96 53.19 -9.39
C ASP A 55 13.60 52.49 -9.31
N VAL A 56 12.50 53.12 -9.76
CA VAL A 56 11.17 52.48 -9.84
C VAL A 56 11.08 51.44 -10.96
N VAL A 57 11.82 51.60 -12.07
CA VAL A 57 11.95 50.56 -13.12
C VAL A 57 13.02 49.51 -12.77
N ARG A 58 13.94 49.80 -11.83
CA ARG A 58 14.71 48.79 -11.08
C ARG A 58 13.87 48.16 -9.95
N ARG A 59 12.65 47.71 -10.27
CA ARG A 59 12.02 46.64 -9.47
C ARG A 59 12.91 45.41 -9.56
N THR A 60 13.62 45.16 -8.47
CA THR A 60 14.50 44.03 -8.17
C THR A 60 14.13 42.78 -8.96
N VAL A 61 14.98 42.40 -9.92
CA VAL A 61 15.06 41.01 -10.37
C VAL A 61 15.57 40.22 -9.15
N LYS A 62 14.66 39.61 -8.36
CA LYS A 62 15.04 38.71 -7.28
C LYS A 62 15.94 37.64 -7.90
N HIS A 63 17.20 37.57 -7.47
CA HIS A 63 18.15 36.62 -8.04
C HIS A 63 17.80 35.23 -7.54
N VAL A 64 17.09 34.46 -8.38
CA VAL A 64 16.78 33.05 -8.14
C VAL A 64 18.07 32.30 -7.75
N LYS A 65 18.09 31.69 -6.57
CA LYS A 65 19.26 30.92 -6.11
C LYS A 65 19.27 29.57 -6.81
N ARG A 66 20.41 29.23 -7.42
CA ARG A 66 20.72 27.90 -7.92
C ARG A 66 21.97 27.34 -7.25
N ASN A 67 22.09 26.02 -7.22
CA ASN A 67 23.32 25.33 -6.84
C ASN A 67 24.25 25.14 -8.05
N GLU A 68 25.40 24.53 -7.80
CA GLU A 68 26.48 24.24 -8.75
C GLU A 68 26.08 23.26 -9.88
N LEU A 69 24.90 22.62 -9.76
CA LEU A 69 24.31 21.68 -10.73
C LEU A 69 23.04 22.25 -11.38
N GLY A 70 22.82 23.55 -11.24
CA GLY A 70 21.72 24.27 -11.90
C GLY A 70 20.35 24.09 -11.22
N VAL A 71 20.25 23.31 -10.14
CA VAL A 71 18.99 23.08 -9.43
C VAL A 71 18.51 24.36 -8.77
N GLN A 72 17.24 24.73 -8.97
CA GLN A 72 16.64 25.89 -8.30
C GLN A 72 16.33 25.57 -6.84
N LEU A 73 16.92 26.34 -5.91
CA LEU A 73 16.73 26.20 -4.47
C LEU A 73 15.64 27.17 -3.97
N LEU A 74 15.23 27.03 -2.71
CA LEU A 74 14.27 27.93 -2.05
C LEU A 74 14.65 29.41 -2.23
N SER A 75 13.64 30.28 -2.23
CA SER A 75 13.88 31.71 -2.02
C SER A 75 14.63 31.92 -0.71
N ARG A 76 15.53 32.92 -0.66
CA ARG A 76 16.31 33.20 0.57
C ARG A 76 15.43 33.62 1.75
N GLU A 77 14.21 34.08 1.45
CA GLU A 77 13.16 34.42 2.40
C GLU A 77 12.58 33.18 3.10
N LEU A 78 12.29 32.09 2.38
CA LEU A 78 11.86 30.83 2.99
C LEU A 78 13.02 30.07 3.65
N HIS A 79 14.20 30.09 3.01
CA HIS A 79 15.40 29.44 3.51
C HIS A 79 15.79 29.91 4.92
N SER A 80 15.84 31.23 5.15
CA SER A 80 16.20 31.82 6.46
C SER A 80 15.17 31.56 7.55
N GLN A 81 13.91 31.29 7.21
CA GLN A 81 12.87 30.95 8.19
C GLN A 81 12.94 29.47 8.62
N ILE A 82 13.33 28.58 7.71
CA ILE A 82 13.36 27.12 7.92
C ILE A 82 14.72 26.63 8.46
N PHE A 83 15.79 26.91 7.73
CA PHE A 83 17.14 26.45 8.06
C PHE A 83 17.91 27.44 8.95
N ARG A 84 17.49 28.72 8.94
CA ARG A 84 18.04 29.79 9.78
C ARG A 84 19.56 29.90 9.60
N ASP A 85 20.32 29.99 10.68
CA ASP A 85 21.78 30.10 10.67
C ASP A 85 22.50 28.74 10.58
N ILE A 86 21.76 27.62 10.46
CA ILE A 86 22.37 26.29 10.34
C ILE A 86 22.83 26.06 8.90
N SER A 87 24.11 25.78 8.76
CA SER A 87 24.71 25.31 7.52
C SER A 87 25.55 24.06 7.79
N PHE A 88 25.59 23.17 6.81
CA PHE A 88 26.50 22.02 6.82
C PHE A 88 27.81 22.39 6.10
N PRO A 89 28.92 21.65 6.31
CA PRO A 89 30.14 21.88 5.54
C PRO A 89 29.86 21.81 4.04
N ALA A 90 30.33 22.77 3.25
CA ALA A 90 30.11 22.75 1.80
C ALA A 90 30.77 21.51 1.15
N PRO A 91 30.18 20.95 0.07
CA PRO A 91 30.81 19.85 -0.66
C PRO A 91 32.17 20.27 -1.21
N SER A 92 33.15 19.35 -1.20
CA SER A 92 34.47 19.65 -1.75
C SER A 92 34.38 19.90 -3.26
N LYS A 93 35.30 20.70 -3.81
CA LYS A 93 35.37 20.95 -5.27
C LYS A 93 35.49 19.65 -6.08
N ALA A 94 36.09 18.61 -5.51
CA ALA A 94 36.17 17.29 -6.13
C ALA A 94 34.79 16.61 -6.21
N PHE A 95 33.95 16.72 -5.16
CA PHE A 95 32.60 16.14 -5.14
C PHE A 95 31.72 16.82 -6.19
N VAL A 96 31.70 18.15 -6.24
CA VAL A 96 30.95 18.93 -7.23
C VAL A 96 31.36 18.57 -8.66
N ARG A 97 32.68 18.46 -8.92
CA ARG A 97 33.18 18.08 -10.24
C ARG A 97 32.79 16.64 -10.61
N ILE A 98 32.86 15.67 -9.69
CA ILE A 98 32.41 14.30 -9.93
C ILE A 98 30.92 14.25 -10.27
N ALA A 99 30.09 15.04 -9.59
CA ALA A 99 28.66 15.16 -9.91
C ALA A 99 28.45 15.72 -11.33
N GLN A 100 29.13 16.81 -11.68
CA GLN A 100 29.05 17.41 -13.03
C GLN A 100 29.47 16.41 -14.13
N GLU A 101 30.61 15.72 -13.94
CA GLU A 101 31.09 14.69 -14.88
C GLU A 101 30.12 13.48 -14.98
N HIS A 102 29.47 13.09 -13.88
CA HIS A 102 28.45 12.03 -13.86
C HIS A 102 27.16 12.43 -14.60
N LEU A 103 26.70 13.67 -14.44
CA LEU A 103 25.56 14.20 -15.20
C LEU A 103 25.86 14.27 -16.70
N GLU A 104 27.03 14.79 -17.09
CA GLU A 104 27.47 14.88 -18.49
C GLU A 104 27.54 13.48 -19.15
N MET A 105 28.14 12.50 -18.46
CA MET A 105 28.21 11.10 -18.92
C MET A 105 26.83 10.46 -19.18
N HIS A 106 25.77 10.91 -18.50
CA HIS A 106 24.41 10.44 -18.70
C HIS A 106 23.55 11.38 -19.58
N GLY A 107 24.16 12.35 -20.24
CA GLY A 107 23.48 13.30 -21.14
C GLY A 107 22.52 14.23 -20.40
N LEU A 108 22.87 14.66 -19.20
CA LEU A 108 22.12 15.62 -18.38
C LEU A 108 22.94 16.92 -18.30
N ASP A 109 22.37 18.04 -18.75
CA ASP A 109 23.02 19.35 -18.71
C ASP A 109 22.37 20.22 -17.62
N PRO A 110 23.08 20.56 -16.53
CA PRO A 110 22.68 21.56 -15.54
C PRO A 110 22.02 22.83 -16.06
N LYS A 111 22.37 23.29 -17.27
CA LYS A 111 21.82 24.51 -17.88
C LYS A 111 20.38 24.33 -18.40
N GLN A 112 19.90 23.10 -18.52
CA GLN A 112 18.54 22.77 -18.96
C GLN A 112 17.54 22.69 -17.79
N GLY A 113 17.97 23.03 -16.58
CA GLY A 113 17.10 23.07 -15.41
C GLY A 113 15.87 23.96 -15.60
N SER A 114 14.76 23.54 -15.01
CA SER A 114 13.50 24.27 -15.00
C SER A 114 13.67 25.67 -14.40
N VAL A 115 12.89 26.64 -14.88
CA VAL A 115 12.83 28.00 -14.33
C VAL A 115 11.47 28.18 -13.67
N LEU A 116 11.46 28.15 -12.35
CA LEU A 116 10.24 28.26 -11.54
C LEU A 116 10.12 29.68 -10.95
N PRO A 117 8.91 30.16 -10.66
CA PRO A 117 8.71 31.40 -9.91
C PRO A 117 9.43 31.39 -8.56
N ASP A 118 10.03 32.52 -8.19
CA ASP A 118 10.64 32.71 -6.86
C ASP A 118 9.55 33.02 -5.83
N ILE A 119 9.18 32.01 -5.04
CA ILE A 119 8.09 32.12 -4.06
C ILE A 119 8.69 32.43 -2.68
N GLY A 120 8.26 33.54 -2.09
CA GLY A 120 8.61 33.95 -0.73
C GLY A 120 7.39 34.52 -0.03
N PHE A 121 7.18 34.10 1.22
CA PHE A 121 6.16 34.60 2.13
C PHE A 121 6.57 34.27 3.58
N THR A 122 5.86 34.83 4.56
CA THR A 122 6.12 34.56 5.97
C THR A 122 5.48 33.23 6.41
N LEU A 123 6.30 32.31 6.90
CA LEU A 123 5.89 31.03 7.46
C LEU A 123 5.50 31.17 8.94
N PRO A 124 4.66 30.26 9.47
CA PRO A 124 4.52 30.05 10.90
C PRO A 124 5.89 29.87 11.59
N PRO A 125 6.12 30.48 12.77
CA PRO A 125 7.39 30.37 13.46
C PRO A 125 7.64 28.94 13.95
N LEU A 126 8.80 28.36 13.60
CA LEU A 126 9.18 27.04 14.11
C LEU A 126 9.36 27.07 15.63
N LEU A 127 8.71 26.13 16.33
CA LEU A 127 8.81 25.97 17.79
C LEU A 127 10.21 25.57 18.29
N GLY A 128 11.04 24.96 17.44
CA GLY A 128 12.42 24.53 17.78
C GLY A 128 13.48 25.54 17.30
N SER A 129 14.75 25.31 17.64
CA SER A 129 15.89 26.04 17.06
C SER A 129 16.04 25.77 15.55
N ASN A 130 15.62 24.59 15.10
CA ASN A 130 15.74 24.08 13.74
C ASN A 130 14.52 23.22 13.37
N ILE A 131 14.46 22.74 12.11
CA ILE A 131 13.31 21.97 11.60
C ILE A 131 13.12 20.60 12.28
N ASP A 132 14.19 19.93 12.72
CA ASP A 132 14.09 18.65 13.42
C ASP A 132 13.60 18.81 14.85
N GLU A 133 14.18 19.74 15.60
CA GLU A 133 13.69 20.08 16.93
C GLU A 133 12.23 20.59 16.88
N HIS A 134 11.85 21.31 15.82
CA HIS A 134 10.45 21.67 15.60
C HIS A 134 9.55 20.44 15.50
N PHE A 135 9.90 19.47 14.64
CA PHE A 135 9.14 18.22 14.51
C PHE A 135 9.12 17.38 15.79
N HIS A 136 10.22 17.32 16.56
CA HIS A 136 10.23 16.68 17.87
C HIS A 136 9.27 17.36 18.85
N ARG A 137 9.26 18.70 18.90
CA ARG A 137 8.37 19.49 19.75
C ARG A 137 6.90 19.32 19.36
N ILE A 138 6.53 19.48 18.07
CA ILE A 138 5.13 19.31 17.64
C ILE A 138 4.67 17.86 17.69
N GLY A 139 5.53 16.89 17.41
CA GLY A 139 5.25 15.47 17.58
C GLY A 139 4.98 15.12 19.04
N SER A 140 5.79 15.65 19.97
CA SER A 140 5.57 15.49 21.41
C SER A 140 4.25 16.12 21.87
N GLN A 141 3.91 17.32 21.39
CA GLN A 141 2.63 17.98 21.69
C GLN A 141 1.43 17.21 21.13
N SER A 142 1.56 16.64 19.92
CA SER A 142 0.48 15.88 19.26
C SER A 142 0.29 14.49 19.88
N ALA A 143 1.35 13.90 20.43
CA ALA A 143 1.35 12.61 21.12
C ALA A 143 0.77 12.67 22.56
N GLN A 144 0.80 13.83 23.21
CA GLN A 144 0.34 13.99 24.60
C GLN A 144 -1.11 14.50 24.67
N PRO A 145 -1.88 14.10 25.71
CA PRO A 145 -1.48 13.28 26.86
C PRO A 145 -1.51 11.75 26.61
N TRP A 146 -2.00 11.30 25.45
CA TRP A 146 -2.22 9.89 25.15
C TRP A 146 -0.98 8.99 25.30
N LEU A 147 0.23 9.50 25.01
CA LEU A 147 1.47 8.76 25.19
C LEU A 147 1.76 8.44 26.67
N ASN A 148 1.50 9.39 27.57
CA ASN A 148 1.68 9.15 29.00
C ASN A 148 0.61 8.20 29.55
N ILE A 149 -0.65 8.40 29.15
CA ILE A 149 -1.78 7.52 29.50
C ILE A 149 -1.50 6.07 29.05
N ALA A 150 -1.04 5.89 27.80
CA ALA A 150 -0.70 4.58 27.26
C ALA A 150 0.48 3.91 27.97
N LYS A 151 1.51 4.69 28.35
CA LYS A 151 2.67 4.20 29.11
C LYS A 151 2.30 3.76 30.53
N ASP A 152 1.54 4.59 31.25
CA ASP A 152 1.03 4.27 32.58
C ASP A 152 0.24 2.95 32.56
N PHE A 153 -0.72 2.82 31.65
CA PHE A 153 -1.55 1.62 31.53
C PHE A 153 -0.76 0.35 31.12
N ALA A 154 0.30 0.50 30.31
CA ALA A 154 1.20 -0.59 29.96
C ALA A 154 2.11 -1.04 31.12
N SER A 155 2.24 -0.24 32.19
CA SER A 155 2.99 -0.58 33.40
C SER A 155 2.12 -1.03 34.58
N ASN A 156 0.81 -0.79 34.54
CA ASN A 156 -0.14 -1.23 35.57
C ASN A 156 -0.66 -2.64 35.29
N GLU A 157 -0.98 -3.38 36.36
CA GLU A 157 -1.74 -4.63 36.28
C GLU A 157 -3.24 -4.33 36.26
N LEU A 158 -4.04 -5.19 35.63
CA LEU A 158 -5.50 -5.10 35.68
C LEU A 158 -6.02 -5.62 37.04
N PRO A 159 -7.17 -5.11 37.54
CA PRO A 159 -7.88 -5.75 38.64
C PRO A 159 -8.19 -7.23 38.35
N PRO A 160 -8.46 -8.05 39.38
CA PRO A 160 -8.90 -9.43 39.20
C PRO A 160 -10.09 -9.52 38.24
N LYS A 161 -10.19 -10.60 37.45
CA LYS A 161 -11.33 -10.83 36.57
C LYS A 161 -12.57 -11.17 37.42
N PRO A 162 -13.80 -10.73 37.05
CA PRO A 162 -15.02 -11.14 37.75
C PRO A 162 -15.22 -12.66 37.66
N ASP A 163 -15.53 -13.30 38.80
CA ASP A 163 -15.94 -14.71 38.86
C ASP A 163 -17.40 -14.91 38.44
N HIS A 164 -18.21 -13.85 38.54
CA HIS A 164 -19.62 -13.83 38.16
C HIS A 164 -19.93 -12.59 37.31
N TRP A 165 -20.79 -12.77 36.32
CA TRP A 165 -21.24 -11.71 35.41
C TRP A 165 -22.72 -11.46 35.64
N ASP A 166 -23.08 -10.20 35.83
CA ASP A 166 -24.47 -9.78 36.00
C ASP A 166 -25.09 -9.52 34.62
N ILE A 167 -26.25 -10.14 34.36
CA ILE A 167 -26.82 -10.24 33.01
C ILE A 167 -27.95 -9.21 32.87
N GLN A 168 -27.54 -8.00 32.52
CA GLN A 168 -28.44 -6.88 32.20
C GLN A 168 -27.97 -6.15 30.93
N SER A 169 -28.88 -5.47 30.24
CA SER A 169 -28.53 -4.67 29.07
C SER A 169 -27.83 -3.36 29.46
N GLY A 170 -27.06 -2.79 28.53
CA GLY A 170 -26.21 -1.63 28.82
C GLY A 170 -24.88 -2.03 29.47
N TRP A 171 -24.22 -1.10 30.16
CA TRP A 171 -22.93 -1.35 30.81
C TRP A 171 -23.12 -1.74 32.28
N THR A 172 -22.44 -2.80 32.67
CA THR A 172 -22.22 -3.19 34.07
C THR A 172 -20.75 -3.00 34.42
N LYS A 173 -20.48 -2.37 35.57
CA LYS A 173 -19.16 -2.21 36.15
C LYS A 173 -18.99 -3.15 37.34
N TYR A 174 -17.81 -3.76 37.47
CA TYR A 174 -17.46 -4.67 38.55
C TYR A 174 -16.38 -4.05 39.43
N HIS A 175 -16.70 -3.86 40.70
CA HIS A 175 -15.80 -3.34 41.72
C HIS A 175 -15.15 -4.48 42.49
N PHE A 176 -13.89 -4.27 42.88
CA PHE A 176 -13.12 -5.19 43.72
C PHE A 176 -12.68 -4.45 44.98
N LEU A 177 -13.04 -4.99 46.15
CA LEU A 177 -12.72 -4.42 47.45
C LEU A 177 -11.44 -5.07 48.01
N ALA A 178 -10.73 -4.33 48.87
CA ALA A 178 -9.45 -4.77 49.43
C ALA A 178 -9.56 -5.99 50.38
N ASP A 179 -10.78 -6.38 50.76
CA ASP A 179 -11.07 -7.60 51.51
C ASP A 179 -11.27 -8.84 50.61
N GLY A 180 -11.17 -8.68 49.28
CA GLY A 180 -11.35 -9.74 48.29
C GLY A 180 -12.80 -9.92 47.82
N SER A 181 -13.76 -9.14 48.35
CA SER A 181 -15.14 -9.15 47.87
C SER A 181 -15.33 -8.30 46.60
N SER A 182 -16.41 -8.55 45.86
CA SER A 182 -16.76 -7.81 44.64
C SER A 182 -18.26 -7.55 44.56
N TYR A 183 -18.64 -6.50 43.83
CA TYR A 183 -20.04 -6.17 43.53
C TYR A 183 -20.17 -5.51 42.15
N SER A 184 -21.34 -5.61 41.54
CA SER A 184 -21.68 -4.97 40.27
C SER A 184 -22.54 -3.70 40.46
N GLU A 185 -22.40 -2.74 39.54
CA GLU A 185 -23.34 -1.62 39.38
C GLU A 185 -23.61 -1.36 37.89
N HIS A 186 -24.83 -0.95 37.54
CA HIS A 186 -25.14 -0.45 36.20
C HIS A 186 -24.56 0.96 36.02
N VAL A 187 -23.94 1.22 34.87
CA VAL A 187 -23.40 2.54 34.49
C VAL A 187 -23.82 2.88 33.06
N ASP A 188 -23.84 4.16 32.70
CA ASP A 188 -24.18 4.57 31.32
C ASP A 188 -22.99 4.37 30.36
N PHE A 189 -21.76 4.41 30.88
CA PHE A 189 -20.49 4.23 30.18
C PHE A 189 -19.38 3.86 31.18
N PRO A 190 -18.22 3.32 30.75
CA PRO A 190 -17.11 2.99 31.65
C PRO A 190 -16.58 4.23 32.37
N GLN A 191 -16.72 4.25 33.71
CA GLN A 191 -16.47 5.45 34.52
C GLN A 191 -15.85 5.16 35.90
N HIS A 192 -14.95 6.05 36.32
CA HIS A 192 -14.33 6.06 37.64
C HIS A 192 -14.52 7.44 38.29
N GLU A 193 -14.95 7.47 39.56
CA GLU A 193 -15.26 8.69 40.32
C GLU A 193 -16.19 9.70 39.57
N GLY A 194 -17.13 9.18 38.77
CA GLY A 194 -18.07 9.98 37.96
C GLY A 194 -17.49 10.58 36.67
N ASN A 195 -16.23 10.31 36.37
CA ASN A 195 -15.57 10.69 35.11
C ASN A 195 -15.43 9.46 34.21
N ALA A 196 -15.53 9.65 32.88
CA ALA A 196 -15.30 8.56 31.95
C ALA A 196 -13.84 8.08 32.01
N GLU A 197 -13.61 6.78 31.88
CA GLU A 197 -12.27 6.18 31.98
C GLU A 197 -11.29 6.80 30.96
N GLU A 198 -10.11 7.20 31.43
CA GLU A 198 -9.03 7.75 30.60
C GLU A 198 -8.39 6.66 29.73
N VAL A 199 -8.42 5.41 30.17
CA VAL A 199 -7.82 4.28 29.47
C VAL A 199 -8.49 2.96 29.77
N LEU A 200 -8.68 2.16 28.73
CA LEU A 200 -9.20 0.80 28.85
C LEU A 200 -8.70 -0.09 27.71
N THR A 201 -8.58 -1.39 27.98
CA THR A 201 -8.57 -2.43 26.95
C THR A 201 -10.00 -2.82 26.62
N PHE A 202 -10.31 -3.05 25.34
CA PHE A 202 -11.67 -3.22 24.82
C PHE A 202 -11.72 -4.28 23.72
N ASP A 203 -12.77 -5.10 23.74
CA ASP A 203 -13.08 -6.10 22.71
C ASP A 203 -14.60 -6.21 22.53
N VAL A 204 -15.08 -6.39 21.28
CA VAL A 204 -16.50 -6.39 20.92
C VAL A 204 -16.85 -7.57 20.02
N GLU A 205 -17.79 -8.40 20.47
CA GLU A 205 -18.34 -9.49 19.65
C GLU A 205 -19.66 -9.11 18.97
N THR A 206 -19.85 -9.70 17.78
CA THR A 206 -20.99 -9.44 16.88
C THR A 206 -21.48 -10.76 16.28
N MET A 207 -22.68 -10.78 15.68
CA MET A 207 -23.18 -11.93 14.94
C MET A 207 -23.34 -11.59 13.45
N PRO A 208 -22.29 -11.67 12.62
CA PRO A 208 -22.29 -11.18 11.23
C PRO A 208 -23.30 -11.85 10.29
N THR A 209 -23.83 -13.02 10.67
CA THR A 209 -24.93 -13.70 9.99
C THR A 209 -26.28 -12.99 10.16
N TYR A 210 -26.43 -12.19 11.21
CA TYR A 210 -27.62 -11.40 11.54
C TYR A 210 -27.38 -9.90 11.25
N HIS A 211 -26.38 -9.29 11.90
CA HIS A 211 -26.06 -7.87 11.75
C HIS A 211 -24.62 -7.51 12.17
N PRO A 212 -24.05 -6.38 11.69
CA PRO A 212 -22.68 -5.98 12.03
C PRO A 212 -22.53 -5.24 13.38
N TYR A 213 -23.62 -4.88 14.04
CA TYR A 213 -23.63 -4.18 15.34
C TYR A 213 -23.25 -5.08 16.51
N ALA A 214 -22.88 -4.48 17.64
CA ALA A 214 -22.46 -5.17 18.86
C ALA A 214 -23.58 -6.02 19.46
N ILE A 215 -23.23 -7.22 19.96
CA ILE A 215 -24.11 -8.03 20.79
C ILE A 215 -23.63 -8.10 22.25
N MET A 216 -22.32 -8.09 22.46
CA MET A 216 -21.67 -8.01 23.77
C MET A 216 -20.29 -7.37 23.62
N ALA A 217 -19.77 -6.81 24.71
CA ALA A 217 -18.39 -6.32 24.78
C ALA A 217 -17.85 -6.46 26.20
N CYS A 218 -16.52 -6.55 26.33
CA CYS A 218 -15.83 -6.46 27.61
C CYS A 218 -14.82 -5.32 27.59
N ALA A 219 -14.61 -4.69 28.74
CA ALA A 219 -13.53 -3.73 28.92
C ALA A 219 -12.88 -3.89 30.30
N ALA A 220 -11.60 -3.52 30.37
CA ALA A 220 -10.86 -3.43 31.63
C ALA A 220 -10.01 -2.16 31.66
N SER A 221 -10.13 -1.39 32.74
CA SER A 221 -9.22 -0.28 33.06
C SER A 221 -8.29 -0.69 34.21
N LYS A 222 -7.42 0.23 34.65
CA LYS A 222 -6.69 0.04 35.92
C LYS A 222 -7.59 0.12 37.16
N ASN A 223 -8.84 0.55 37.00
CA ASN A 223 -9.77 0.83 38.10
C ASN A 223 -10.86 -0.24 38.27
N ALA A 224 -11.37 -0.82 37.18
CA ALA A 224 -12.48 -1.77 37.20
C ALA A 224 -12.58 -2.63 35.93
N TRP A 225 -13.34 -3.72 36.02
CA TRP A 225 -13.83 -4.47 34.86
C TRP A 225 -15.24 -4.00 34.46
N TYR A 226 -15.57 -4.19 33.19
CA TYR A 226 -16.85 -3.79 32.62
C TYR A 226 -17.35 -4.83 31.60
N SER A 227 -18.65 -5.10 31.59
CA SER A 227 -19.34 -5.84 30.53
C SER A 227 -20.46 -5.01 29.94
N TRP A 228 -20.63 -5.07 28.62
CA TRP A 228 -21.78 -4.50 27.93
C TRP A 228 -22.58 -5.60 27.24
N ILE A 229 -23.91 -5.59 27.36
CA ILE A 229 -24.80 -6.53 26.68
C ILE A 229 -25.86 -5.75 25.88
N SER A 230 -26.08 -6.17 24.64
CA SER A 230 -27.08 -5.57 23.76
C SER A 230 -28.50 -5.94 24.22
N PRO A 231 -29.43 -4.96 24.36
CA PRO A 231 -30.85 -5.23 24.63
C PRO A 231 -31.49 -6.18 23.60
N TRP A 232 -30.93 -6.26 22.38
CA TRP A 232 -31.37 -7.21 21.36
C TRP A 232 -31.05 -8.66 21.70
N LEU A 233 -29.84 -8.94 22.22
CA LEU A 233 -29.42 -10.30 22.60
C LEU A 233 -30.25 -10.82 23.77
N LEU A 234 -30.64 -9.94 24.71
CA LEU A 234 -31.51 -10.30 25.83
C LEU A 234 -32.99 -10.44 25.42
N GLY A 235 -33.38 -9.99 24.22
CA GLY A 235 -34.77 -10.01 23.74
C GLY A 235 -35.63 -8.86 24.27
N GLU A 236 -35.02 -7.84 24.86
CA GLU A 236 -35.68 -6.65 25.38
C GLU A 236 -36.02 -5.63 24.28
N SER A 237 -35.28 -5.66 23.17
CA SER A 237 -35.44 -4.78 22.02
C SER A 237 -35.46 -5.56 20.71
N VAL A 238 -36.31 -5.13 19.77
CA VAL A 238 -36.29 -5.60 18.37
C VAL A 238 -35.31 -4.81 17.49
N GLU A 239 -34.84 -3.66 17.96
CA GLU A 239 -33.83 -2.85 17.27
C GLU A 239 -32.46 -3.52 17.37
N GLN A 240 -31.78 -3.67 16.24
CA GLN A 240 -30.47 -4.33 16.17
C GLN A 240 -29.30 -3.34 16.18
N GLN A 241 -29.56 -2.07 15.85
CA GLN A 241 -28.50 -1.09 15.58
C GLN A 241 -28.04 -0.38 16.86
N HIS A 242 -27.67 -1.17 17.87
CA HIS A 242 -27.08 -0.66 19.11
C HIS A 242 -25.59 -0.35 18.91
N LEU A 243 -25.17 0.81 19.41
CA LEU A 243 -23.77 1.24 19.50
C LEU A 243 -23.43 1.39 20.99
N ILE A 244 -22.17 1.10 21.31
CA ILE A 244 -21.66 1.08 22.67
C ILE A 244 -21.23 2.51 23.03
N PRO A 245 -21.84 3.16 24.04
CA PRO A 245 -21.37 4.45 24.53
C PRO A 245 -20.07 4.29 25.32
N LEU A 246 -19.11 5.18 25.13
CA LEU A 246 -17.93 5.33 25.99
C LEU A 246 -17.93 6.66 26.78
N GLY A 247 -18.98 7.48 26.65
CA GLY A 247 -19.18 8.68 27.46
C GLY A 247 -18.53 9.92 26.85
N ASP A 248 -17.83 10.72 27.66
CA ASP A 248 -17.32 12.01 27.20
C ASP A 248 -16.37 11.89 25.99
N THR A 249 -16.51 12.85 25.08
CA THR A 249 -15.77 13.00 23.82
C THR A 249 -14.68 14.06 23.87
N LEU A 250 -14.70 14.94 24.89
CA LEU A 250 -13.76 16.05 25.05
C LEU A 250 -12.57 15.69 25.93
N SER A 251 -12.75 14.77 26.88
CA SER A 251 -11.68 14.18 27.69
C SER A 251 -10.78 13.26 26.85
N PRO A 252 -9.44 13.40 26.94
CA PRO A 252 -8.50 12.49 26.28
C PRO A 252 -8.66 11.05 26.77
N ARG A 253 -8.93 10.11 25.85
CA ARG A 253 -9.03 8.68 26.14
C ARG A 253 -8.10 7.85 25.26
N VAL A 254 -7.52 6.79 25.82
CA VAL A 254 -6.82 5.74 25.06
C VAL A 254 -7.63 4.44 25.11
N VAL A 255 -8.01 3.91 23.95
CA VAL A 255 -8.64 2.59 23.82
C VAL A 255 -7.64 1.62 23.20
N VAL A 256 -7.30 0.57 23.93
CA VAL A 256 -6.38 -0.49 23.49
C VAL A 256 -7.21 -1.68 23.02
N GLY A 257 -6.87 -2.25 21.87
CA GLY A 257 -7.52 -3.48 21.38
C GLY A 257 -6.59 -4.30 20.48
N HIS A 258 -7.09 -5.42 19.99
CA HIS A 258 -6.40 -6.24 18.99
C HIS A 258 -7.21 -6.23 17.68
N ASN A 259 -6.68 -5.62 16.61
CA ASN A 259 -7.47 -5.20 15.45
C ASN A 259 -8.55 -4.15 15.83
N VAL A 260 -8.22 -3.27 16.79
CA VAL A 260 -9.11 -2.32 17.49
C VAL A 260 -10.04 -1.47 16.60
N CYS A 261 -9.69 -1.25 15.33
CA CYS A 261 -10.55 -0.50 14.40
C CYS A 261 -11.82 -1.28 14.00
N TYR A 262 -11.88 -2.59 14.26
CA TYR A 262 -13.10 -3.38 14.19
C TYR A 262 -14.03 -3.01 15.35
N ASP A 263 -13.52 -3.00 16.57
CA ASP A 263 -14.26 -2.69 17.82
C ASP A 263 -14.71 -1.23 17.83
N ARG A 264 -13.83 -0.33 17.36
CA ARG A 264 -14.12 1.09 17.13
C ARG A 264 -15.36 1.34 16.28
N ALA A 265 -15.63 0.47 15.29
CA ALA A 265 -16.83 0.59 14.45
C ALA A 265 -18.15 0.30 15.20
N ARG A 266 -18.10 0.02 16.50
CA ARG A 266 -19.28 -0.18 17.36
C ARG A 266 -19.38 0.84 18.48
N ILE A 267 -18.42 1.76 18.59
CA ILE A 267 -18.44 2.86 19.56
C ILE A 267 -19.33 3.98 19.03
N LEU A 268 -20.25 4.47 19.87
CA LEU A 268 -21.24 5.48 19.52
C LEU A 268 -20.61 6.81 19.10
N GLU A 269 -19.70 7.31 19.92
CA GLU A 269 -19.16 8.67 19.82
C GLU A 269 -18.30 8.91 18.57
N GLU A 270 -17.71 7.84 18.01
CA GLU A 270 -16.84 7.93 16.85
C GLU A 270 -17.59 8.27 15.55
N TYR A 271 -18.92 8.11 15.54
CA TYR A 271 -19.83 8.48 14.46
C TYR A 271 -20.28 9.96 14.50
N SER A 272 -19.79 10.76 15.44
CA SER A 272 -19.94 12.22 15.43
C SER A 272 -19.27 12.85 14.19
N LEU A 273 -19.81 13.94 13.63
CA LEU A 273 -19.14 14.75 12.60
C LEU A 273 -17.92 15.51 13.18
N HIS A 274 -18.04 16.03 14.41
CA HIS A 274 -16.91 16.60 15.14
C HIS A 274 -16.00 15.49 15.71
N GLY A 275 -14.70 15.74 15.77
CA GLY A 275 -13.73 14.76 16.25
C GLY A 275 -13.72 14.61 17.78
N THR A 276 -13.51 13.39 18.25
CA THR A 276 -13.34 13.03 19.66
C THR A 276 -11.89 13.23 20.13
N GLN A 277 -11.64 13.21 21.44
CA GLN A 277 -10.30 13.06 22.03
C GLN A 277 -9.98 11.59 22.39
N SER A 278 -10.80 10.63 21.97
CA SER A 278 -10.48 9.20 21.99
C SER A 278 -9.42 8.87 20.94
N ARG A 279 -8.44 8.04 21.29
CA ARG A 279 -7.43 7.51 20.37
C ARG A 279 -7.26 6.01 20.55
N PHE A 280 -6.96 5.32 19.47
CA PHE A 280 -7.01 3.87 19.38
C PHE A 280 -5.61 3.28 19.16
N LEU A 281 -5.22 2.32 19.99
CA LEU A 281 -3.95 1.61 19.90
C LEU A 281 -4.19 0.13 19.59
N ASP A 282 -3.73 -0.29 18.42
CA ASP A 282 -3.86 -1.67 17.95
C ASP A 282 -2.62 -2.49 18.30
N THR A 283 -2.76 -3.46 19.21
CA THR A 283 -1.67 -4.39 19.57
C THR A 283 -1.15 -5.19 18.37
N MET A 284 -1.99 -5.45 17.36
CA MET A 284 -1.58 -6.10 16.11
C MET A 284 -0.62 -5.20 15.31
N ALA A 285 -0.95 -3.91 15.16
CA ALA A 285 -0.12 -2.95 14.44
C ALA A 285 1.24 -2.76 15.13
N LEU A 286 1.24 -2.61 16.46
CA LEU A 286 2.46 -2.51 17.26
C LEU A 286 3.32 -3.79 17.13
N HIS A 287 2.72 -4.98 17.21
CA HIS A 287 3.43 -6.24 16.97
C HIS A 287 4.05 -6.29 15.56
N VAL A 288 3.30 -5.91 14.51
CA VAL A 288 3.78 -5.98 13.12
C VAL A 288 5.01 -5.09 12.89
N ALA A 289 5.04 -3.89 13.50
CA ALA A 289 6.18 -2.98 13.42
C ALA A 289 7.46 -3.55 14.07
N VAL A 290 7.32 -4.28 15.20
CA VAL A 290 8.47 -4.76 16.00
C VAL A 290 8.93 -6.17 15.61
N LYS A 291 7.99 -7.12 15.46
CA LYS A 291 8.25 -8.55 15.23
C LYS A 291 7.43 -9.15 14.09
N GLY A 292 6.79 -8.35 13.22
CA GLY A 292 5.99 -8.88 12.10
C GLY A 292 6.82 -9.56 10.99
N ILE A 293 6.23 -10.56 10.32
CA ILE A 293 6.79 -11.26 9.14
C ILE A 293 6.43 -10.62 7.80
N SER A 294 7.36 -10.64 6.84
CA SER A 294 7.06 -10.29 5.45
C SER A 294 6.30 -11.39 4.69
N SER A 295 5.67 -11.04 3.57
CA SER A 295 4.99 -11.99 2.68
C SER A 295 5.92 -13.07 2.10
N HIS A 296 7.20 -12.73 1.87
CA HIS A 296 8.23 -13.66 1.40
C HIS A 296 8.71 -14.62 2.51
N GLN A 297 8.62 -14.20 3.77
CA GLN A 297 8.99 -15.01 4.94
C GLN A 297 7.88 -15.95 5.38
N ARG A 298 6.61 -15.56 5.25
CA ARG A 298 5.45 -16.32 5.74
C ARG A 298 5.44 -17.80 5.31
N PRO A 299 5.79 -18.21 4.07
CA PRO A 299 5.86 -19.63 3.71
C PRO A 299 6.94 -20.41 4.47
N ALA A 300 8.10 -19.79 4.73
CA ALA A 300 9.19 -20.42 5.48
C ALA A 300 8.83 -20.56 6.97
N TRP A 301 8.26 -19.51 7.56
CA TRP A 301 7.76 -19.52 8.94
C TRP A 301 6.65 -20.56 9.15
N MET A 302 5.67 -20.64 8.24
CA MET A 302 4.62 -21.67 8.30
C MET A 302 5.18 -23.10 8.24
N LYS A 303 6.23 -23.33 7.44
CA LYS A 303 6.92 -24.63 7.38
C LYS A 303 7.66 -24.94 8.69
N HIS A 304 8.36 -23.95 9.26
CA HIS A 304 9.07 -24.08 10.54
C HIS A 304 8.10 -24.37 11.69
N ARG A 305 6.99 -23.60 11.79
CA ARG A 305 5.94 -23.80 12.79
C ARG A 305 5.36 -25.20 12.71
N LYS A 306 4.95 -25.65 11.51
CA LYS A 306 4.43 -27.01 11.32
C LYS A 306 5.48 -28.08 11.68
N SER A 307 6.76 -27.84 11.41
CA SER A 307 7.83 -28.76 11.80
C SER A 307 7.98 -28.87 13.33
N LYS A 308 7.96 -27.74 14.06
CA LYS A 308 8.00 -27.75 15.53
C LYS A 308 6.74 -28.38 16.13
N GLU A 309 5.57 -28.14 15.55
CA GLU A 309 4.29 -28.76 15.92
C GLU A 309 4.31 -30.28 15.73
N THR A 310 4.76 -30.79 14.58
CA THR A 310 4.95 -32.23 14.34
C THR A 310 5.99 -32.85 15.27
N GLN A 311 7.09 -32.15 15.59
CA GLN A 311 8.07 -32.61 16.59
C GLN A 311 7.46 -32.74 17.99
N LYS A 312 6.62 -31.79 18.41
CA LYS A 312 5.90 -31.86 19.68
C LYS A 312 4.93 -33.04 19.73
N VAL A 313 4.16 -33.28 18.65
CA VAL A 313 3.24 -34.42 18.55
C VAL A 313 4.01 -35.74 18.63
N HIS A 314 5.04 -35.95 17.80
CA HIS A 314 5.84 -37.18 17.85
C HIS A 314 6.51 -37.41 19.21
N ARG A 315 6.85 -36.34 19.94
CA ARG A 315 7.43 -36.43 21.29
C ARG A 315 6.38 -36.80 22.33
N ALA A 316 5.19 -36.22 22.26
CA ALA A 316 4.07 -36.61 23.12
C ALA A 316 3.67 -38.07 22.89
N GLU A 317 3.57 -38.50 21.62
CA GLU A 317 3.33 -39.90 21.23
C GLU A 317 4.44 -40.84 21.75
N ALA A 318 5.70 -40.40 21.75
CA ALA A 318 6.82 -41.19 22.29
C ALA A 318 6.77 -41.31 23.83
N VAL A 319 6.42 -40.23 24.54
CA VAL A 319 6.21 -40.23 26.00
C VAL A 319 5.04 -41.15 26.36
N GLU A 320 3.91 -41.02 25.65
CA GLU A 320 2.73 -41.88 25.85
C GLU A 320 3.05 -43.36 25.59
N ALA A 321 3.78 -43.68 24.52
CA ALA A 321 4.21 -45.04 24.21
C ALA A 321 5.16 -45.63 25.28
N VAL A 322 6.04 -44.83 25.90
CA VAL A 322 6.89 -45.28 27.02
C VAL A 322 6.05 -45.52 28.27
N VAL A 323 5.13 -44.61 28.61
CA VAL A 323 4.21 -44.76 29.75
C VAL A 323 3.33 -46.02 29.59
N ASP A 324 2.81 -46.28 28.40
CA ASP A 324 2.06 -47.50 28.12
C ASP A 324 2.93 -48.76 28.13
N LEU A 325 4.20 -48.68 27.71
CA LEU A 325 5.12 -49.80 27.84
C LEU A 325 5.43 -50.10 29.31
N MET A 326 5.55 -49.09 30.17
CA MET A 326 5.70 -49.25 31.63
C MET A 326 4.46 -49.92 32.23
N ARG A 327 3.24 -49.44 31.94
CA ARG A 327 1.97 -50.07 32.38
C ARG A 327 1.87 -51.53 31.96
N ASN A 328 2.23 -51.85 30.71
CA ASN A 328 2.22 -53.21 30.18
C ASN A 328 3.31 -54.10 30.83
N THR A 329 4.43 -53.52 31.25
CA THR A 329 5.52 -54.24 31.95
C THR A 329 5.12 -54.56 33.39
N GLU A 330 4.45 -53.63 34.07
CA GLU A 330 3.88 -53.83 35.40
C GLU A 330 2.78 -54.91 35.40
N PHE A 331 1.85 -54.89 34.43
CA PHE A 331 0.84 -55.95 34.28
C PHE A 331 1.45 -57.35 34.03
N LYS A 332 2.56 -57.44 33.29
CA LYS A 332 3.29 -58.70 33.10
C LYS A 332 4.00 -59.15 34.38
N TYR A 333 4.58 -58.23 35.13
CA TYR A 333 5.24 -58.51 36.40
C TYR A 333 4.26 -59.10 37.43
N ASP A 334 3.03 -58.58 37.48
CA ASP A 334 1.97 -59.10 38.36
C ASP A 334 1.55 -60.53 38.01
N GLN A 335 1.52 -60.89 36.72
CA GLN A 335 1.11 -62.22 36.24
C GLN A 335 2.23 -63.26 36.20
N GLU A 336 3.50 -62.85 36.20
CA GLU A 336 4.63 -63.76 36.08
C GLU A 336 4.95 -64.46 37.42
N ASN A 337 5.13 -65.77 37.39
CA ASN A 337 5.42 -66.61 38.57
C ASN A 337 6.90 -67.01 38.66
N ASP A 338 7.67 -66.74 37.61
CA ASP A 338 9.11 -66.99 37.51
C ASP A 338 9.91 -65.81 38.12
N GLU A 339 10.61 -66.05 39.23
CA GLU A 339 11.39 -65.01 39.93
C GLU A 339 12.46 -64.37 39.04
N THR A 340 13.11 -65.16 38.18
CA THR A 340 14.13 -64.67 37.25
C THR A 340 13.54 -63.68 36.24
N LYS A 341 12.38 -64.00 35.66
CA LYS A 341 11.69 -63.09 34.73
C LYS A 341 11.07 -61.88 35.41
N ARG A 342 10.62 -62.01 36.67
CA ARG A 342 10.17 -60.86 37.47
C ARG A 342 11.28 -59.84 37.68
N GLU A 343 12.50 -60.29 37.96
CA GLU A 343 13.67 -59.41 38.10
C GLU A 343 14.05 -58.77 36.75
N GLU A 344 13.96 -59.48 35.63
CA GLU A 344 14.15 -58.90 34.28
C GLU A 344 13.12 -57.81 33.96
N LEU A 345 11.82 -58.06 34.21
CA LEU A 345 10.74 -57.09 34.02
C LEU A 345 10.89 -55.86 34.95
N ARG A 346 11.37 -56.08 36.18
CA ARG A 346 11.65 -55.00 37.14
C ARG A 346 12.78 -54.09 36.67
N ARG A 347 13.86 -54.65 36.10
CA ARG A 347 14.94 -53.87 35.48
C ARG A 347 14.47 -53.11 34.26
N LEU A 348 13.74 -53.76 33.35
CA LEU A 348 13.18 -53.09 32.17
C LEU A 348 12.28 -51.90 32.54
N ARG A 349 11.47 -52.02 33.60
CA ARG A 349 10.69 -50.88 34.13
C ARG A 349 11.60 -49.77 34.64
N ALA A 350 12.62 -50.08 35.44
CA ALA A 350 13.55 -49.09 35.99
C ALA A 350 14.31 -48.35 34.87
N ASP A 351 14.77 -49.06 33.84
CA ASP A 351 15.44 -48.47 32.67
C ASP A 351 14.50 -47.51 31.91
N LEU A 352 13.21 -47.87 31.77
CA LEU A 352 12.19 -47.00 31.15
C LEU A 352 11.89 -45.76 32.03
N GLU A 353 11.79 -45.95 33.34
CA GLU A 353 11.55 -44.89 34.33
C GLU A 353 12.74 -43.91 34.42
N GLU A 354 13.98 -44.38 34.24
CA GLU A 354 15.18 -43.52 34.13
C GLU A 354 15.24 -42.78 32.78
N SER A 355 14.70 -43.36 31.70
CA SER A 355 14.65 -42.75 30.37
C SER A 355 13.56 -41.67 30.23
N LEU A 356 12.47 -41.76 31.00
CA LEU A 356 11.30 -40.88 30.88
C LEU A 356 11.65 -39.41 31.21
N PRO A 357 12.37 -39.08 32.32
CA PRO A 357 12.87 -37.73 32.56
C PRO A 357 13.77 -37.19 31.46
N GLN A 358 14.47 -38.01 30.68
CA GLN A 358 15.28 -37.53 29.56
C GLN A 358 14.41 -37.15 28.36
N LEU A 359 13.34 -37.91 28.12
CA LEU A 359 12.31 -37.61 27.11
C LEU A 359 11.45 -36.39 27.50
N GLU A 360 11.32 -36.06 28.78
CA GLU A 360 10.60 -34.89 29.30
C GLU A 360 11.52 -33.65 29.45
N ALA A 361 12.68 -33.79 30.09
CA ALA A 361 13.61 -32.69 30.40
C ALA A 361 14.41 -32.16 29.21
N ALA A 362 14.41 -32.86 28.06
CA ALA A 362 14.92 -32.31 26.80
C ALA A 362 14.12 -31.09 26.28
N ASP A 363 13.16 -30.55 27.04
CA ASP A 363 12.61 -29.20 26.83
C ASP A 363 13.47 -28.11 27.49
N ALA A 364 14.20 -28.40 28.58
CA ALA A 364 15.10 -27.44 29.22
C ALA A 364 16.43 -27.32 28.46
N ASP A 365 17.12 -28.45 28.24
CA ASP A 365 18.43 -28.45 27.56
C ASP A 365 18.34 -28.09 26.07
N ALA A 366 17.23 -28.42 25.40
CA ALA A 366 17.01 -27.96 24.03
C ALA A 366 16.70 -26.46 23.98
N VAL A 367 16.04 -25.89 25.00
CA VAL A 367 15.87 -24.44 25.11
C VAL A 367 17.21 -23.76 25.41
N GLU A 368 18.03 -24.27 26.34
CA GLU A 368 19.37 -23.70 26.58
C GLU A 368 20.33 -23.83 25.40
N ALA A 369 20.30 -24.94 24.66
CA ALA A 369 21.12 -25.11 23.45
C ALA A 369 20.62 -24.23 22.26
N ASP A 370 19.32 -24.14 22.01
CA ASP A 370 18.71 -23.32 20.94
C ASP A 370 18.77 -21.81 21.27
N LEU A 371 18.86 -21.44 22.55
CA LEU A 371 19.14 -20.06 23.00
C LEU A 371 20.48 -19.52 22.46
N SER A 372 21.45 -20.38 22.13
CA SER A 372 22.74 -19.96 21.56
C SER A 372 22.67 -19.55 20.08
N SER A 373 21.62 -19.95 19.34
CA SER A 373 21.46 -19.63 17.92
C SER A 373 20.01 -19.25 17.54
N LYS A 374 19.42 -18.29 18.27
CA LYS A 374 18.06 -17.78 18.03
C LYS A 374 17.83 -17.42 16.55
N ARG A 375 16.98 -18.18 15.87
CA ARG A 375 16.58 -17.91 14.49
C ARG A 375 15.47 -16.86 14.42
N TRP A 376 15.41 -16.12 13.32
CA TRP A 376 14.32 -15.17 13.08
C TRP A 376 12.92 -15.83 13.11
N GLU A 377 12.79 -17.12 12.73
CA GLU A 377 11.50 -17.82 12.75
C GLU A 377 10.91 -18.00 14.16
N ASP A 378 11.74 -18.03 15.19
CA ASP A 378 11.35 -18.22 16.59
C ASP A 378 11.10 -16.89 17.34
N LEU A 379 11.47 -15.76 16.72
CA LEU A 379 11.31 -14.41 17.25
C LEU A 379 10.15 -13.65 16.59
N THR A 380 9.23 -14.37 15.92
CA THR A 380 8.18 -13.79 15.09
C THR A 380 6.94 -14.69 15.05
N SER A 381 5.79 -14.11 14.69
CA SER A 381 4.52 -14.81 14.62
C SER A 381 3.67 -14.35 13.42
N ALA A 382 2.55 -15.04 13.21
CA ALA A 382 1.43 -14.46 12.47
C ALA A 382 0.69 -13.44 13.36
N ASN A 383 -0.26 -12.74 12.76
CA ASN A 383 -0.87 -11.55 13.33
C ASN A 383 -2.04 -11.83 14.30
N SER A 384 -2.51 -13.07 14.50
CA SER A 384 -3.68 -13.32 15.35
C SER A 384 -3.36 -13.13 16.83
N LEU A 385 -4.34 -12.73 17.65
CA LEU A 385 -4.15 -12.51 19.09
C LEU A 385 -3.49 -13.72 19.75
N ALA A 386 -3.97 -14.94 19.47
CA ALA A 386 -3.37 -16.19 19.94
C ALA A 386 -1.91 -16.39 19.49
N ASP A 387 -1.56 -16.12 18.22
CA ASP A 387 -0.17 -16.24 17.75
C ASP A 387 0.75 -15.19 18.41
N VAL A 388 0.24 -13.97 18.65
CA VAL A 388 0.97 -12.84 19.24
C VAL A 388 1.13 -12.98 20.76
N ALA A 389 0.08 -13.44 21.45
CA ALA A 389 0.07 -13.77 22.87
C ALA A 389 1.03 -14.91 23.18
N LYS A 390 1.05 -15.96 22.34
CA LYS A 390 2.01 -17.05 22.48
C LYS A 390 3.45 -16.58 22.30
N LEU A 391 3.71 -15.64 21.39
CA LEU A 391 5.05 -15.10 21.14
C LEU A 391 5.60 -14.18 22.26
N HIS A 392 4.76 -13.31 22.83
CA HIS A 392 5.23 -12.28 23.79
C HIS A 392 4.93 -12.59 25.25
N CYS A 393 3.89 -13.38 25.52
CA CYS A 393 3.38 -13.67 26.86
C CYS A 393 3.41 -15.18 27.19
N ASN A 394 3.74 -16.05 26.23
CA ASN A 394 3.64 -17.51 26.32
C ASN A 394 2.23 -18.05 26.66
N ILE A 395 1.19 -17.25 26.44
CA ILE A 395 -0.21 -17.64 26.68
C ILE A 395 -0.73 -18.43 25.48
N ASP A 396 -1.25 -19.63 25.72
CA ASP A 396 -2.05 -20.37 24.74
C ASP A 396 -3.52 -19.96 24.85
N MET A 397 -4.20 -19.84 23.71
CA MET A 397 -5.61 -19.45 23.63
C MET A 397 -6.38 -20.44 22.77
N ASP A 398 -7.58 -20.80 23.23
CA ASP A 398 -8.54 -21.55 22.42
C ASP A 398 -9.04 -20.68 21.25
N LYS A 399 -9.35 -21.33 20.14
CA LYS A 399 -9.81 -20.73 18.88
C LYS A 399 -11.20 -21.25 18.48
N GLU A 400 -11.78 -22.19 19.21
CA GLU A 400 -13.02 -22.84 18.82
C GLU A 400 -14.26 -22.01 19.18
N ILE A 401 -14.37 -21.53 20.41
CA ILE A 401 -15.53 -20.76 20.96
C ILE A 401 -15.99 -19.63 20.04
N ARG A 402 -15.06 -18.83 19.52
CA ARG A 402 -15.38 -17.70 18.62
C ARG A 402 -16.19 -18.08 17.38
N ASN A 403 -16.09 -19.32 16.91
CA ASN A 403 -16.83 -19.76 15.73
C ASN A 403 -18.34 -19.89 15.99
N ASP A 404 -18.79 -19.85 17.25
CA ASP A 404 -20.19 -19.98 17.63
C ASP A 404 -21.00 -18.76 17.23
N PHE A 405 -20.45 -17.55 17.39
CA PHE A 405 -21.06 -16.30 16.91
C PHE A 405 -21.33 -16.26 15.38
N MET A 406 -20.73 -17.19 14.63
CA MET A 406 -20.94 -17.36 13.19
C MET A 406 -21.92 -18.50 12.83
N LYS A 407 -22.31 -19.34 13.79
CA LYS A 407 -23.05 -20.59 13.58
C LYS A 407 -24.34 -20.69 14.38
N LEU A 408 -24.31 -20.28 15.64
CA LEU A 408 -25.40 -20.42 16.59
C LEU A 408 -26.46 -19.31 16.43
N THR A 409 -27.62 -19.56 17.03
CA THR A 409 -28.72 -18.61 17.15
C THR A 409 -28.51 -17.64 18.33
N PRO A 410 -29.12 -16.44 18.32
CA PRO A 410 -29.06 -15.51 19.44
C PRO A 410 -29.54 -16.13 20.76
N GLU A 411 -30.53 -17.01 20.69
CA GLU A 411 -31.04 -17.77 21.83
C GLU A 411 -29.98 -18.72 22.42
N GLU A 412 -29.27 -19.50 21.60
CA GLU A 412 -28.18 -20.38 22.06
C GLU A 412 -26.99 -19.60 22.65
N ILE A 413 -26.69 -18.40 22.11
CA ILE A 413 -25.67 -17.49 22.67
C ILE A 413 -26.15 -16.91 24.01
N LYS A 414 -27.43 -16.54 24.13
CA LYS A 414 -28.03 -16.03 25.37
C LYS A 414 -28.04 -17.10 26.47
N ASP A 415 -28.40 -18.33 26.15
CA ASP A 415 -28.47 -19.43 27.13
C ASP A 415 -27.11 -19.75 27.76
N ASN A 416 -25.99 -19.47 27.07
CA ASN A 416 -24.62 -19.66 27.56
C ASN A 416 -23.86 -18.32 27.73
N VAL A 417 -24.57 -17.21 27.97
CA VAL A 417 -23.98 -15.85 27.95
C VAL A 417 -22.77 -15.67 28.89
N HIS A 418 -22.75 -16.36 30.04
CA HIS A 418 -21.64 -16.30 30.99
C HIS A 418 -20.32 -16.84 30.41
N ASP A 419 -20.38 -17.89 29.59
CA ASP A 419 -19.18 -18.48 28.97
C ASP A 419 -18.62 -17.56 27.89
N TYR A 420 -19.50 -16.93 27.11
CA TYR A 420 -19.11 -15.94 26.09
C TYR A 420 -18.58 -14.64 26.71
N LEU A 421 -19.12 -14.18 27.85
CA LEU A 421 -18.54 -13.06 28.60
C LEU A 421 -17.17 -13.42 29.20
N ASN A 422 -17.01 -14.64 29.74
CA ASN A 422 -15.72 -15.13 30.21
C ASN A 422 -14.67 -15.23 29.09
N TYR A 423 -15.09 -15.62 27.88
CA TYR A 423 -14.28 -15.59 26.66
C TYR A 423 -13.86 -14.15 26.30
N CYS A 424 -14.81 -13.22 26.17
CA CYS A 424 -14.52 -11.82 25.84
C CYS A 424 -13.59 -11.16 26.87
N ALA A 425 -13.81 -11.42 28.16
CA ALA A 425 -12.95 -10.93 29.23
C ALA A 425 -11.54 -11.55 29.19
N GLN A 426 -11.41 -12.80 28.73
CA GLN A 426 -10.11 -13.43 28.51
C GLN A 426 -9.36 -12.76 27.33
N ASP A 427 -10.04 -12.46 26.22
CA ASP A 427 -9.44 -11.77 25.08
C ASP A 427 -9.01 -10.33 25.44
N VAL A 428 -9.78 -9.62 26.28
CA VAL A 428 -9.40 -8.33 26.89
C VAL A 428 -8.15 -8.47 27.77
N PHE A 429 -8.13 -9.43 28.70
CA PHE A 429 -6.98 -9.67 29.58
C PHE A 429 -5.70 -9.97 28.78
N VAL A 430 -5.79 -10.87 27.80
CA VAL A 430 -4.63 -11.23 26.96
C VAL A 430 -4.19 -10.07 26.08
N THR A 431 -5.13 -9.25 25.59
CA THR A 431 -4.82 -8.03 24.82
C THR A 431 -4.05 -7.01 25.66
N HIS A 432 -4.41 -6.81 26.94
CA HIS A 432 -3.62 -5.97 27.86
C HIS A 432 -2.23 -6.58 28.12
N ALA A 433 -2.15 -7.88 28.42
CA ALA A 433 -0.88 -8.55 28.65
C ALA A 433 0.08 -8.44 27.44
N VAL A 434 -0.45 -8.53 26.21
CA VAL A 434 0.30 -8.27 24.98
C VAL A 434 0.69 -6.79 24.86
N PHE A 435 -0.25 -5.87 25.09
CA PHE A 435 -0.02 -4.41 25.03
C PHE A 435 1.17 -3.98 25.90
N SER A 436 1.20 -4.45 27.14
CA SER A 436 2.28 -4.19 28.11
C SER A 436 3.66 -4.69 27.67
N LYS A 437 3.73 -5.63 26.71
CA LYS A 437 4.99 -6.06 26.07
C LYS A 437 5.27 -5.34 24.74
N VAL A 438 4.25 -5.04 23.93
CA VAL A 438 4.45 -4.48 22.58
C VAL A 438 4.60 -2.97 22.55
N LEU A 439 3.97 -2.20 23.45
CA LEU A 439 4.11 -0.75 23.45
C LEU A 439 5.56 -0.30 23.75
N PRO A 440 6.26 -0.80 24.80
CA PRO A 440 7.65 -0.41 25.04
C PRO A 440 8.57 -0.78 23.87
N ALA A 441 8.39 -1.98 23.30
CA ALA A 441 9.17 -2.46 22.16
C ALA A 441 8.89 -1.65 20.88
N PHE A 442 7.68 -1.14 20.69
CA PHE A 442 7.34 -0.22 19.60
C PHE A 442 8.03 1.13 19.78
N LEU A 443 8.03 1.69 20.99
CA LEU A 443 8.66 2.98 21.27
C LEU A 443 10.19 2.94 21.13
N ASP A 444 10.84 1.83 21.48
CA ASP A 444 12.26 1.59 21.14
C ASP A 444 12.49 1.53 19.62
N ARG A 445 11.63 0.78 18.90
CA ARG A 445 11.76 0.59 17.45
C ARG A 445 11.42 1.83 16.63
N CYS A 446 10.53 2.69 17.13
CA CYS A 446 10.05 3.90 16.48
C CYS A 446 10.19 5.08 17.47
N PRO A 447 11.43 5.55 17.73
CA PRO A 447 11.73 6.45 18.85
C PRO A 447 11.20 7.88 18.70
N SER A 448 10.90 8.33 17.46
CA SER A 448 10.38 9.67 17.25
C SER A 448 8.92 9.80 17.73
N PRO A 449 8.58 10.83 18.54
CA PRO A 449 7.21 11.06 19.00
C PRO A 449 6.24 11.33 17.82
N VAL A 450 6.76 11.81 16.68
CA VAL A 450 6.01 11.99 15.43
C VAL A 450 5.38 10.67 14.96
N SER A 451 6.08 9.54 15.10
CA SER A 451 5.55 8.24 14.66
C SER A 451 4.39 7.74 15.53
N PHE A 452 4.45 7.97 16.84
CA PHE A 452 3.33 7.65 17.73
C PHE A 452 2.13 8.56 17.44
N ALA A 453 2.34 9.88 17.33
CA ALA A 453 1.27 10.82 17.00
C ALA A 453 0.60 10.54 15.64
N GLY A 454 1.38 10.19 14.61
CA GLY A 454 0.88 9.78 13.30
C GLY A 454 -0.04 8.56 13.37
N VAL A 455 0.35 7.53 14.13
CA VAL A 455 -0.47 6.32 14.38
C VAL A 455 -1.81 6.68 15.03
N LEU A 456 -1.82 7.52 16.07
CA LEU A 456 -3.05 7.93 16.76
C LEU A 456 -4.04 8.62 15.80
N ALA A 457 -3.55 9.52 14.94
CA ALA A 457 -4.37 10.23 13.97
C ALA A 457 -4.92 9.29 12.88
N MET A 458 -4.09 8.39 12.33
CA MET A 458 -4.50 7.44 11.30
C MET A 458 -5.55 6.44 11.80
N GLY A 459 -5.47 6.00 13.06
CA GLY A 459 -6.48 5.12 13.68
C GLY A 459 -7.86 5.78 13.84
N SER A 460 -7.94 7.11 13.76
CA SER A 460 -9.15 7.90 13.96
C SER A 460 -9.87 8.29 12.65
N SER A 461 -9.55 7.62 11.54
CA SER A 461 -10.13 7.85 10.21
C SER A 461 -11.66 7.71 10.17
N PHE A 462 -12.32 8.46 9.28
CA PHE A 462 -13.78 8.43 9.08
C PHE A 462 -14.13 8.91 7.67
N LEU A 463 -15.30 8.53 7.15
CA LEU A 463 -15.78 8.92 5.84
C LEU A 463 -17.26 9.29 5.89
N THR A 464 -17.63 10.45 5.35
CA THR A 464 -19.01 10.95 5.29
C THR A 464 -19.70 10.52 3.99
N VAL A 465 -20.91 9.96 4.10
CA VAL A 465 -21.73 9.50 2.96
C VAL A 465 -23.16 10.03 3.08
N ASN A 466 -23.90 10.00 1.97
CA ASN A 466 -25.32 10.36 1.91
C ASN A 466 -26.13 9.29 1.15
N GLU A 467 -27.42 9.53 0.87
CA GLU A 467 -28.28 8.57 0.15
C GLU A 467 -27.73 8.08 -1.20
N SER A 468 -26.80 8.82 -1.83
CA SER A 468 -26.13 8.37 -3.06
C SER A 468 -25.32 7.08 -2.87
N TRP A 469 -24.94 6.73 -1.63
CA TRP A 469 -24.35 5.43 -1.30
C TRP A 469 -25.32 4.27 -1.57
N GLU A 470 -26.58 4.38 -1.11
CA GLU A 470 -27.58 3.33 -1.27
C GLU A 470 -27.96 3.17 -2.75
N SER A 471 -28.12 4.30 -3.47
CA SER A 471 -28.30 4.31 -4.92
C SER A 471 -27.11 3.67 -5.65
N TYR A 472 -25.86 4.01 -5.30
CA TYR A 472 -24.65 3.42 -5.88
C TYR A 472 -24.59 1.90 -5.73
N LEU A 473 -24.91 1.37 -4.54
CA LEU A 473 -24.95 -0.08 -4.32
C LEU A 473 -26.01 -0.75 -5.21
N ALA A 474 -27.21 -0.16 -5.30
CA ALA A 474 -28.30 -0.66 -6.12
C ALA A 474 -27.99 -0.57 -7.63
N ASP A 475 -27.45 0.54 -8.10
CA ASP A 475 -27.10 0.81 -9.49
C ASP A 475 -25.94 -0.06 -9.96
N ALA A 476 -24.87 -0.19 -9.18
CA ALA A 476 -23.74 -1.06 -9.49
C ALA A 476 -24.14 -2.54 -9.54
N ASP A 477 -24.96 -3.01 -8.60
CA ASP A 477 -25.46 -4.39 -8.60
C ASP A 477 -26.50 -4.64 -9.72
N ARG A 478 -27.36 -3.68 -10.04
CA ARG A 478 -28.28 -3.73 -11.19
C ARG A 478 -27.52 -3.82 -12.51
N VAL A 479 -26.59 -2.90 -12.76
CA VAL A 479 -25.80 -2.86 -14.00
C VAL A 479 -24.95 -4.12 -14.12
N TYR A 480 -24.35 -4.61 -13.03
CA TYR A 480 -23.67 -5.90 -13.02
C TYR A 480 -24.60 -7.06 -13.43
N LYS A 481 -25.78 -7.19 -12.81
CA LYS A 481 -26.78 -8.23 -13.13
C LYS A 481 -27.28 -8.12 -14.58
N GLU A 482 -27.46 -6.91 -15.09
CA GLU A 482 -27.85 -6.69 -16.49
C GLU A 482 -26.76 -7.13 -17.48
N LEU A 483 -25.50 -6.77 -17.23
CA LEU A 483 -24.37 -7.15 -18.09
C LEU A 483 -24.17 -8.68 -18.05
N ASP A 484 -24.13 -9.29 -16.86
CA ASP A 484 -24.06 -10.75 -16.70
C ASP A 484 -25.25 -11.47 -17.38
N GLY A 485 -26.46 -10.94 -17.23
CA GLY A 485 -27.66 -11.43 -17.90
C GLY A 485 -27.63 -11.29 -19.44
N LYS A 486 -27.08 -10.19 -19.98
CA LYS A 486 -26.87 -10.00 -21.42
C LYS A 486 -25.87 -11.01 -21.97
N VAL A 487 -24.75 -11.26 -21.27
CA VAL A 487 -23.76 -12.28 -21.66
C VAL A 487 -24.35 -13.69 -21.60
N LYS A 488 -25.04 -14.06 -20.51
CA LYS A 488 -25.75 -15.35 -20.39
C LYS A 488 -26.71 -15.57 -21.57
N LYS A 489 -27.56 -14.59 -21.88
CA LYS A 489 -28.51 -14.66 -23.01
C LYS A 489 -27.79 -14.86 -24.35
N ARG A 490 -26.67 -14.18 -24.61
CA ARG A 490 -25.89 -14.35 -25.86
C ARG A 490 -25.16 -15.70 -25.92
N LEU A 491 -24.53 -16.15 -24.83
CA LEU A 491 -23.86 -17.45 -24.78
C LEU A 491 -24.85 -18.61 -24.98
N ILE A 492 -26.07 -18.49 -24.45
CA ILE A 492 -27.16 -19.45 -24.66
C ILE A 492 -27.72 -19.35 -26.09
N GLY A 493 -27.89 -18.13 -26.61
CA GLY A 493 -28.41 -17.85 -27.95
C GLY A 493 -27.42 -18.12 -29.09
N HIS A 494 -26.14 -18.36 -28.79
CA HIS A 494 -25.10 -18.63 -29.77
C HIS A 494 -25.49 -19.86 -30.63
N PRO A 495 -25.32 -19.83 -31.98
CA PRO A 495 -25.83 -20.89 -32.86
C PRO A 495 -25.37 -22.30 -32.49
N LYS A 496 -24.15 -22.45 -31.95
CA LYS A 496 -23.58 -23.74 -31.51
C LYS A 496 -24.21 -24.29 -30.21
N VAL A 497 -24.89 -23.45 -29.41
CA VAL A 497 -25.65 -23.85 -28.21
C VAL A 497 -27.13 -24.01 -28.55
N ALA A 498 -27.71 -23.04 -29.27
CA ALA A 498 -29.10 -23.08 -29.73
C ALA A 498 -29.38 -24.20 -30.76
N GLY A 499 -28.36 -24.63 -31.52
CA GLY A 499 -28.45 -25.62 -32.60
C GLY A 499 -28.97 -27.00 -32.20
N LYS A 500 -28.89 -27.39 -30.92
CA LYS A 500 -29.54 -28.61 -30.40
C LYS A 500 -31.08 -28.56 -30.43
N SER A 501 -31.66 -27.38 -30.68
CA SER A 501 -33.11 -27.22 -30.93
C SER A 501 -33.51 -27.51 -32.39
N ARG A 502 -32.55 -27.50 -33.35
CA ARG A 502 -32.82 -27.52 -34.80
C ARG A 502 -31.77 -28.25 -35.67
N GLY A 503 -31.02 -29.20 -35.12
CA GLY A 503 -30.28 -30.19 -35.91
C GLY A 503 -29.11 -29.70 -36.79
N VAL A 504 -28.52 -28.54 -36.49
CA VAL A 504 -27.33 -28.05 -37.21
C VAL A 504 -26.06 -28.62 -36.57
N VAL A 505 -25.19 -29.24 -37.38
CA VAL A 505 -23.93 -29.87 -36.94
C VAL A 505 -22.94 -28.80 -36.44
N PRO A 506 -22.30 -28.99 -35.27
CA PRO A 506 -21.24 -28.09 -34.83
C PRO A 506 -20.02 -28.13 -35.76
N ASP A 507 -19.47 -26.95 -35.99
CA ASP A 507 -18.11 -26.70 -36.49
C ASP A 507 -17.07 -27.63 -35.85
N GLU A 508 -16.13 -28.11 -36.68
CA GLU A 508 -15.25 -29.26 -36.41
C GLU A 508 -14.44 -29.08 -35.11
N GLN A 509 -13.88 -27.88 -34.89
CA GLN A 509 -13.11 -27.54 -33.70
C GLN A 509 -13.91 -27.71 -32.40
N VAL A 510 -15.19 -27.34 -32.40
CA VAL A 510 -16.05 -27.45 -31.20
C VAL A 510 -16.43 -28.91 -31.01
N ARG A 511 -16.81 -29.61 -32.07
CA ARG A 511 -17.15 -31.05 -32.03
C ARG A 511 -16.00 -31.88 -31.44
N LEU A 512 -14.77 -31.64 -31.89
CA LEU A 512 -13.57 -32.35 -31.44
C LEU A 512 -13.24 -32.15 -29.95
N GLN A 513 -13.46 -30.95 -29.39
CA GLN A 513 -13.19 -30.67 -27.97
C GLN A 513 -14.33 -31.09 -27.01
N VAL A 514 -15.53 -31.37 -27.55
CA VAL A 514 -16.76 -31.37 -26.74
C VAL A 514 -17.50 -32.73 -26.77
N ASP A 515 -17.35 -33.55 -27.82
CA ASP A 515 -18.13 -34.78 -28.01
C ASP A 515 -17.44 -36.11 -27.58
N ARG A 516 -16.42 -36.07 -26.71
CA ARG A 516 -15.83 -37.29 -26.10
C ARG A 516 -16.08 -37.47 -24.59
N ALA A 517 -16.97 -36.67 -24.00
CA ALA A 517 -17.44 -36.87 -22.63
C ALA A 517 -18.67 -37.78 -22.60
N HIS A 518 -18.54 -38.99 -22.02
CA HIS A 518 -19.55 -40.07 -22.01
C HIS A 518 -21.00 -39.58 -21.88
N LEU A 519 -21.91 -40.11 -22.72
CA LEU A 519 -23.35 -39.85 -22.62
C LEU A 519 -23.86 -40.29 -21.24
N CYS A 520 -24.22 -39.34 -20.37
CA CYS A 520 -24.77 -39.68 -19.07
C CYS A 520 -26.25 -40.09 -19.21
N PRO A 521 -26.67 -41.24 -18.67
CA PRO A 521 -28.10 -41.48 -18.46
C PRO A 521 -28.63 -40.52 -17.39
N PRO A 522 -29.89 -40.08 -17.45
CA PRO A 522 -30.49 -39.28 -16.38
C PRO A 522 -30.51 -40.11 -15.09
N SER A 523 -29.90 -39.59 -14.02
CA SER A 523 -29.91 -40.26 -12.71
C SER A 523 -31.32 -40.24 -12.13
N SER A 524 -31.88 -41.42 -11.89
CA SER A 524 -33.21 -41.56 -11.29
C SER A 524 -33.11 -41.48 -9.77
N SER A 525 -33.69 -40.44 -9.18
CA SER A 525 -34.02 -40.45 -7.76
C SER A 525 -35.11 -41.50 -7.52
N ARG A 526 -34.83 -42.47 -6.64
CA ARG A 526 -35.78 -43.55 -6.32
C ARG A 526 -36.98 -43.00 -5.52
N ARG A 527 -38.11 -42.77 -6.20
CA ARG A 527 -39.45 -42.79 -5.58
C ARG A 527 -40.25 -43.98 -6.14
N LYS A 528 -41.00 -44.68 -5.28
CA LYS A 528 -41.69 -45.94 -5.61
C LYS A 528 -42.98 -45.72 -6.40
N LYS A 529 -43.14 -46.52 -7.47
CA LYS A 529 -44.37 -47.03 -8.15
C LYS A 529 -45.51 -46.06 -8.50
N SER A 530 -45.86 -46.02 -9.80
CA SER A 530 -47.17 -46.52 -10.29
C SER A 530 -47.25 -46.62 -11.83
N SER A 531 -47.70 -47.78 -12.34
CA SER A 531 -48.11 -48.10 -13.74
C SER A 531 -47.05 -48.04 -14.86
N PRO A 532 -47.07 -48.97 -15.85
CA PRO A 532 -46.20 -48.91 -17.01
C PRO A 532 -46.75 -47.93 -18.07
N LYS A 533 -45.95 -46.94 -18.43
CA LYS A 533 -46.10 -46.20 -19.70
C LYS A 533 -44.94 -46.58 -20.61
N GLU A 534 -45.20 -46.60 -21.92
CA GLU A 534 -44.22 -46.96 -22.95
C GLU A 534 -42.89 -46.21 -22.75
N PRO A 535 -41.74 -46.86 -23.04
CA PRO A 535 -40.43 -46.24 -22.85
C PRO A 535 -40.26 -45.10 -23.84
N LYS A 536 -40.50 -43.86 -23.39
CA LYS A 536 -40.09 -42.66 -24.12
C LYS A 536 -38.61 -42.80 -24.50
N PRO A 537 -38.22 -42.45 -25.74
CA PRO A 537 -36.84 -42.60 -26.18
C PRO A 537 -35.91 -41.89 -25.20
N LYS A 538 -34.87 -42.60 -24.74
CA LYS A 538 -33.88 -42.05 -23.80
C LYS A 538 -33.13 -40.93 -24.50
N VAL A 539 -33.49 -39.69 -24.22
CA VAL A 539 -32.79 -38.51 -24.73
C VAL A 539 -31.43 -38.44 -24.03
N PHE A 540 -30.38 -38.86 -24.73
CA PHE A 540 -29.01 -38.78 -24.24
C PHE A 540 -28.46 -37.38 -24.46
N TRP A 541 -28.14 -36.69 -23.37
CA TRP A 541 -27.46 -35.40 -23.42
C TRP A 541 -25.95 -35.62 -23.31
N PRO A 542 -25.14 -35.02 -24.20
CA PRO A 542 -23.69 -34.95 -24.01
C PRO A 542 -23.37 -34.35 -22.63
N LYS A 543 -22.42 -34.96 -21.91
CA LYS A 543 -22.14 -34.65 -20.50
C LYS A 543 -21.87 -33.16 -20.24
N TRP A 544 -21.17 -32.49 -21.14
CA TRP A 544 -20.94 -31.04 -21.07
C TRP A 544 -22.23 -30.22 -20.98
N TYR A 545 -23.30 -30.63 -21.68
CA TYR A 545 -24.58 -29.95 -21.67
C TYR A 545 -25.34 -30.26 -20.38
N TRP A 546 -25.26 -31.50 -19.91
CA TRP A 546 -25.83 -31.91 -18.63
C TRP A 546 -25.17 -31.18 -17.45
N ASP A 547 -23.84 -31.02 -17.44
CA ASP A 547 -23.10 -30.31 -16.40
C ASP A 547 -23.49 -28.81 -16.31
N LEU A 548 -23.98 -28.22 -17.41
CA LEU A 548 -24.49 -26.84 -17.50
C LEU A 548 -25.99 -26.72 -17.20
N ALA A 549 -26.79 -27.75 -17.53
CA ALA A 549 -28.25 -27.78 -17.38
C ALA A 549 -28.73 -28.50 -16.12
N LYS A 550 -27.81 -29.01 -15.28
CA LYS A 550 -28.14 -29.74 -14.05
C LYS A 550 -29.01 -28.90 -13.11
N PRO A 551 -30.04 -29.47 -12.47
CA PRO A 551 -30.89 -28.73 -11.55
C PRO A 551 -30.08 -28.06 -10.44
N LYS A 552 -30.40 -26.80 -10.15
CA LYS A 552 -29.85 -26.02 -9.03
C LYS A 552 -30.99 -25.54 -8.15
N LYS A 553 -30.69 -25.29 -6.87
CA LYS A 553 -31.60 -24.56 -5.98
C LYS A 553 -31.96 -23.23 -6.64
N ASP A 554 -33.23 -22.87 -6.58
CA ASP A 554 -33.78 -21.58 -7.04
C ASP A 554 -33.68 -21.30 -8.56
N MET A 555 -33.46 -22.32 -9.41
CA MET A 555 -33.58 -22.20 -10.88
C MET A 555 -34.50 -23.27 -11.50
N PRO A 556 -35.28 -22.93 -12.56
CA PRO A 556 -36.10 -23.91 -13.28
C PRO A 556 -35.27 -25.09 -13.84
N PRO A 557 -35.80 -26.33 -13.80
CA PRO A 557 -35.13 -27.47 -14.43
C PRO A 557 -34.87 -27.24 -15.91
N GLY A 558 -33.63 -27.48 -16.36
CA GLY A 558 -33.20 -27.26 -17.75
C GLY A 558 -32.66 -25.85 -18.05
N THR A 559 -32.58 -24.94 -17.07
CA THR A 559 -31.86 -23.68 -17.24
C THR A 559 -30.36 -23.93 -17.43
N LEU A 560 -29.80 -23.43 -18.55
CA LEU A 560 -28.38 -23.51 -18.87
C LEU A 560 -27.59 -22.42 -18.12
N ASP A 561 -26.76 -22.81 -17.14
CA ASP A 561 -25.89 -21.89 -16.41
C ASP A 561 -24.52 -21.73 -17.10
N ILE A 562 -24.50 -20.96 -18.19
CA ILE A 562 -23.30 -20.65 -18.97
C ILE A 562 -22.82 -19.23 -18.62
N THR A 563 -21.69 -19.15 -17.93
CA THR A 563 -20.99 -17.88 -17.63
C THR A 563 -19.62 -17.84 -18.29
N VAL A 564 -18.99 -16.66 -18.36
CA VAL A 564 -17.58 -16.49 -18.79
C VAL A 564 -16.55 -17.22 -17.92
N ARG A 565 -16.95 -17.72 -16.74
CA ARG A 565 -16.10 -18.54 -15.85
C ARG A 565 -16.16 -20.03 -16.20
N ASN A 566 -17.17 -20.49 -16.94
CA ASN A 566 -17.28 -21.89 -17.34
C ASN A 566 -16.18 -22.21 -18.35
N ARG A 567 -15.46 -23.34 -18.16
CA ARG A 567 -14.36 -23.77 -19.05
C ARG A 567 -14.76 -23.87 -20.52
N ILE A 568 -16.04 -24.11 -20.81
CA ILE A 568 -16.55 -24.21 -22.18
C ILE A 568 -16.73 -22.84 -22.87
N ALA A 569 -16.82 -21.72 -22.14
CA ALA A 569 -17.10 -20.41 -22.73
C ALA A 569 -16.04 -19.95 -23.75
N PRO A 570 -14.72 -20.05 -23.50
CA PRO A 570 -13.69 -19.76 -24.51
C PRO A 570 -13.81 -20.59 -25.81
N ILE A 571 -14.29 -21.84 -25.70
CA ILE A 571 -14.46 -22.76 -26.84
C ILE A 571 -15.72 -22.38 -27.64
N LEU A 572 -16.82 -22.07 -26.96
CA LEU A 572 -18.04 -21.59 -27.61
C LEU A 572 -17.81 -20.27 -28.35
N LEU A 573 -17.01 -19.39 -27.76
CA LEU A 573 -16.57 -18.10 -28.31
C LEU A 573 -15.46 -18.22 -29.38
N CYS A 574 -14.99 -19.43 -29.68
CA CYS A 574 -13.97 -19.72 -30.69
C CYS A 574 -12.71 -18.84 -30.55
N LEU A 575 -12.25 -18.64 -29.30
CA LEU A 575 -11.10 -17.77 -29.05
C LEU A 575 -9.85 -18.25 -29.80
N SER A 576 -9.04 -17.31 -30.26
CA SER A 576 -7.74 -17.54 -30.88
C SER A 576 -6.66 -16.65 -30.26
N TRP A 577 -5.43 -17.14 -30.24
CA TRP A 577 -4.24 -16.45 -29.75
C TRP A 577 -3.29 -16.19 -30.90
N GLN A 578 -3.02 -14.92 -31.20
CA GLN A 578 -2.27 -14.47 -32.38
C GLN A 578 -2.85 -15.04 -33.70
N GLY A 579 -4.18 -15.20 -33.76
CA GLY A 579 -4.90 -15.82 -34.88
C GLY A 579 -5.02 -17.35 -34.79
N TRP A 580 -4.29 -18.03 -33.90
CA TRP A 580 -4.28 -19.48 -33.78
C TRP A 580 -5.36 -20.00 -32.80
N PRO A 581 -6.22 -20.95 -33.19
CA PRO A 581 -7.37 -21.39 -32.37
C PRO A 581 -6.97 -22.01 -31.02
N LEU A 582 -7.73 -21.67 -29.97
CA LEU A 582 -7.54 -22.24 -28.63
C LEU A 582 -8.15 -23.64 -28.46
N PHE A 583 -7.45 -24.46 -27.69
CA PHE A 583 -7.85 -25.78 -27.24
C PHE A 583 -7.64 -25.91 -25.71
N TYR A 584 -8.37 -26.80 -25.07
CA TYR A 584 -8.13 -27.16 -23.67
C TYR A 584 -7.61 -28.61 -23.58
N SER A 585 -6.43 -28.75 -23.00
CA SER A 585 -5.81 -30.01 -22.58
C SER A 585 -6.01 -30.20 -21.08
N ARG A 586 -6.24 -31.44 -20.66
CA ARG A 586 -6.30 -31.84 -19.25
C ARG A 586 -4.92 -31.79 -18.60
N GLU A 587 -3.88 -32.19 -19.33
CA GLU A 587 -2.48 -32.17 -18.88
C GLU A 587 -1.93 -30.74 -18.80
N HIS A 588 -2.00 -29.99 -19.90
CA HIS A 588 -1.32 -28.70 -20.08
C HIS A 588 -2.21 -27.47 -19.88
N GLY A 589 -3.53 -27.64 -19.69
CA GLY A 589 -4.48 -26.54 -19.59
C GLY A 589 -4.78 -25.92 -20.96
N TRP A 590 -4.90 -24.58 -21.03
CA TRP A 590 -5.16 -23.91 -22.31
C TRP A 590 -3.94 -23.93 -23.23
N THR A 591 -4.17 -24.34 -24.47
CA THR A 591 -3.17 -24.42 -25.55
C THR A 591 -3.70 -23.72 -26.80
N PHE A 592 -2.83 -23.44 -27.76
CA PHE A 592 -3.20 -22.95 -29.09
C PHE A 592 -2.55 -23.78 -30.19
N ARG A 593 -3.26 -23.96 -31.31
CA ARG A 593 -2.88 -24.86 -32.41
C ARG A 593 -2.33 -24.09 -33.61
N VAL A 594 -1.09 -24.38 -33.98
CA VAL A 594 -0.36 -23.80 -35.11
C VAL A 594 -0.20 -24.86 -36.22
N SER A 595 -0.18 -24.44 -37.49
CA SER A 595 0.17 -25.36 -38.60
C SER A 595 1.65 -25.71 -38.57
N GLY A 596 2.03 -26.97 -38.76
CA GLY A 596 3.44 -27.39 -38.84
C GLY A 596 4.19 -26.81 -40.05
N GLU A 597 3.48 -26.31 -41.05
CA GLU A 597 4.05 -25.61 -42.22
C GLU A 597 4.22 -24.09 -41.99
N ALA A 598 3.70 -23.54 -40.89
CA ALA A 598 3.78 -22.11 -40.63
C ALA A 598 5.09 -21.75 -39.91
N ASP A 599 5.84 -20.79 -40.47
CA ASP A 599 6.97 -20.16 -39.79
C ASP A 599 6.45 -19.28 -38.64
N PHE A 600 6.28 -19.91 -37.47
CA PHE A 600 5.81 -19.27 -36.25
C PHE A 600 6.96 -19.17 -35.24
N PRO A 601 7.77 -18.09 -35.28
CA PRO A 601 8.86 -17.88 -34.35
C PRO A 601 8.31 -17.70 -32.93
N THR A 602 8.52 -18.71 -32.08
CA THR A 602 7.93 -18.74 -30.75
C THR A 602 8.89 -19.24 -29.69
N ARG A 603 8.63 -18.82 -28.46
CA ARG A 603 9.41 -19.18 -27.27
C ARG A 603 8.87 -20.40 -26.53
N PHE A 604 7.62 -20.78 -26.82
CA PHE A 604 6.94 -21.85 -26.10
C PHE A 604 7.42 -23.20 -26.63
N SER A 605 7.65 -24.15 -25.72
CA SER A 605 7.94 -25.53 -26.11
C SER A 605 6.74 -26.16 -26.82
N GLN A 606 7.01 -26.95 -27.86
CA GLN A 606 6.01 -27.81 -28.47
C GLN A 606 5.51 -28.82 -27.43
N LEU A 607 4.21 -29.11 -27.43
CA LEU A 607 3.59 -30.04 -26.50
C LEU A 607 3.41 -31.43 -27.11
N ASP A 608 3.59 -32.45 -26.26
CA ASP A 608 3.05 -33.80 -26.41
C ASP A 608 1.92 -33.99 -25.38
N PHE A 609 0.95 -34.85 -25.70
CA PHE A 609 -0.16 -35.18 -24.82
C PHE A 609 -0.16 -36.68 -24.49
N TYR A 610 -0.21 -37.01 -23.20
CA TYR A 610 -0.18 -38.38 -22.69
C TYR A 610 -1.43 -38.76 -21.85
N ASP A 611 -2.21 -37.79 -21.39
CA ASP A 611 -3.51 -38.04 -20.73
C ASP A 611 -4.55 -38.56 -21.76
N PRO A 612 -5.24 -39.69 -21.53
CA PRO A 612 -6.25 -40.23 -22.45
C PRO A 612 -7.43 -39.27 -22.74
N ALA A 613 -7.65 -38.25 -21.92
CA ALA A 613 -8.62 -37.19 -22.21
C ALA A 613 -8.19 -36.28 -23.37
N ASP A 614 -6.89 -36.23 -23.67
CA ASP A 614 -6.26 -35.37 -24.66
C ASP A 614 -5.87 -36.13 -25.97
N ASP A 615 -6.24 -37.41 -26.11
CA ASP A 615 -6.01 -38.27 -27.29
C ASP A 615 -6.28 -37.55 -28.64
N ALA A 616 -7.35 -36.75 -28.70
CA ALA A 616 -7.74 -36.02 -29.92
C ALA A 616 -6.73 -34.94 -30.31
N LEU A 617 -6.06 -34.32 -29.32
CA LEU A 617 -4.99 -33.35 -29.55
C LEU A 617 -3.71 -34.07 -30.01
N GLN A 618 -3.41 -35.24 -29.43
CA GLN A 618 -2.29 -36.07 -29.86
C GLN A 618 -2.46 -36.60 -31.28
N ASP A 619 -3.67 -37.02 -31.66
CA ASP A 619 -3.99 -37.42 -33.04
C ASP A 619 -3.85 -36.24 -34.03
N MET A 620 -4.30 -35.04 -33.67
CA MET A 620 -4.08 -33.83 -34.49
C MET A 620 -2.60 -33.49 -34.66
N ARG A 621 -1.77 -33.76 -33.65
CA ARG A 621 -0.31 -33.58 -33.73
C ARG A 621 0.35 -34.62 -34.62
N LEU A 622 0.07 -35.91 -34.37
CA LEU A 622 0.75 -37.03 -35.05
C LEU A 622 0.29 -37.23 -36.50
N LYS A 623 -0.99 -36.97 -36.80
CA LYS A 623 -1.61 -37.25 -38.11
C LYS A 623 -2.07 -36.00 -38.85
N GLY A 624 -2.38 -34.92 -38.13
CA GLY A 624 -2.92 -33.68 -38.69
C GLY A 624 -1.88 -32.63 -39.08
N GLY A 625 -0.59 -32.86 -38.81
CA GLY A 625 0.48 -31.90 -39.13
C GLY A 625 0.43 -30.62 -38.30
N PHE A 626 -0.21 -30.63 -37.13
CA PHE A 626 -0.33 -29.46 -36.24
C PHE A 626 0.66 -29.50 -35.08
N VAL A 627 1.09 -28.32 -34.64
CA VAL A 627 1.92 -28.15 -33.45
C VAL A 627 1.12 -27.38 -32.40
N PHE A 628 1.19 -27.83 -31.14
CA PHE A 628 0.48 -27.20 -30.03
C PHE A 628 1.46 -26.53 -29.08
N TYR A 629 1.06 -25.35 -28.59
CA TYR A 629 1.82 -24.55 -27.64
C TYR A 629 0.95 -24.16 -26.45
N LYS A 630 1.55 -24.04 -25.27
CA LYS A 630 0.83 -23.67 -24.04
C LYS A 630 0.54 -22.16 -24.00
N LEU A 631 -0.66 -21.78 -23.56
CA LEU A 631 -1.03 -20.38 -23.38
C LEU A 631 -0.22 -19.76 -22.21
N PRO A 632 0.42 -18.59 -22.37
CA PRO A 632 1.35 -18.06 -21.37
C PRO A 632 0.66 -17.68 -20.05
N HIS A 633 1.24 -18.10 -18.92
CA HIS A 633 0.79 -17.70 -17.59
C HIS A 633 1.74 -16.70 -16.94
N LYS A 634 1.21 -15.76 -16.14
CA LYS A 634 1.99 -14.72 -15.45
C LYS A 634 3.07 -15.28 -14.53
N ASP A 635 2.83 -16.45 -13.93
CA ASP A 635 3.74 -17.08 -12.96
C ASP A 635 4.70 -18.09 -13.64
N GLY A 636 4.81 -18.07 -14.98
CA GLY A 636 5.70 -18.92 -15.78
C GLY A 636 5.01 -20.14 -16.40
N GLU A 637 5.72 -20.81 -17.31
CA GLU A 637 5.17 -21.84 -18.23
C GLU A 637 4.69 -23.11 -17.52
N LYS A 638 5.21 -23.40 -16.32
CA LYS A 638 4.73 -24.54 -15.51
C LYS A 638 3.31 -24.32 -14.97
N ALA A 639 2.87 -23.07 -14.82
CA ALA A 639 1.54 -22.77 -14.32
C ALA A 639 0.48 -22.84 -15.44
N ASN A 640 -0.68 -23.42 -15.13
CA ASN A 640 -1.79 -23.54 -16.08
C ASN A 640 -2.68 -22.28 -16.02
N VAL A 641 -3.07 -21.78 -17.19
CA VAL A 641 -4.09 -20.71 -17.27
C VAL A 641 -5.43 -21.26 -16.77
N GLY A 642 -6.11 -20.53 -15.87
CA GLY A 642 -7.46 -20.89 -15.42
C GLY A 642 -8.52 -20.61 -16.47
N SER A 643 -8.62 -19.34 -16.92
CA SER A 643 -9.52 -18.90 -17.98
C SER A 643 -8.86 -17.83 -18.86
N PRO A 644 -8.84 -17.99 -20.20
CA PRO A 644 -8.43 -16.95 -21.16
C PRO A 644 -9.36 -15.72 -21.15
N LEU A 645 -10.55 -15.83 -20.58
CA LEU A 645 -11.45 -14.69 -20.36
C LEU A 645 -11.13 -13.93 -19.06
N GLY A 646 -10.13 -14.37 -18.28
CA GLY A 646 -9.78 -13.82 -16.97
C GLY A 646 -9.08 -12.45 -17.02
N LYS A 647 -9.02 -11.77 -15.86
CA LYS A 647 -8.48 -10.40 -15.70
C LYS A 647 -7.07 -10.20 -16.27
N THR A 648 -6.22 -11.22 -16.21
CA THR A 648 -4.84 -11.17 -16.76
C THR A 648 -4.79 -11.16 -18.28
N PHE A 649 -5.83 -11.64 -18.96
CA PHE A 649 -5.90 -11.74 -20.42
C PHE A 649 -6.63 -10.57 -21.09
N MET A 650 -7.28 -9.70 -20.31
CA MET A 650 -7.97 -8.50 -20.81
C MET A 650 -7.08 -7.61 -21.69
N LYS A 651 -5.79 -7.48 -21.37
CA LYS A 651 -4.86 -6.69 -22.17
C LYS A 651 -4.71 -7.29 -23.58
N TYR A 652 -4.54 -8.61 -23.65
CA TYR A 652 -4.38 -9.33 -24.91
C TYR A 652 -5.65 -9.26 -25.78
N ALA A 653 -6.83 -9.16 -25.16
CA ALA A 653 -8.06 -8.86 -25.90
C ALA A 653 -8.08 -7.45 -26.50
N GLN A 654 -7.51 -6.47 -25.80
CA GLN A 654 -7.47 -5.05 -26.22
C GLN A 654 -6.39 -4.76 -27.27
N ASP A 655 -5.24 -5.44 -27.21
CA ASP A 655 -4.15 -5.30 -28.19
C ASP A 655 -4.29 -6.22 -29.42
N GLY A 656 -5.36 -7.03 -29.48
CA GLY A 656 -5.63 -7.94 -30.60
C GLY A 656 -4.84 -9.26 -30.57
N THR A 657 -4.08 -9.54 -29.50
CA THR A 657 -3.42 -10.84 -29.30
C THR A 657 -4.42 -11.97 -29.03
N LEU A 658 -5.55 -11.70 -28.38
CA LEU A 658 -6.63 -12.65 -28.11
C LEU A 658 -7.91 -12.20 -28.83
N THR A 659 -8.35 -12.95 -29.84
CA THR A 659 -9.49 -12.56 -30.69
C THR A 659 -10.52 -13.69 -30.85
N SER A 660 -11.59 -13.42 -31.61
CA SER A 660 -12.67 -14.33 -31.94
C SER A 660 -13.19 -14.01 -33.35
N PRO A 661 -13.77 -14.97 -34.09
CA PRO A 661 -14.42 -14.73 -35.37
C PRO A 661 -15.63 -13.78 -35.32
N GLY A 662 -16.24 -13.55 -34.14
CA GLY A 662 -17.41 -12.70 -33.97
C GLY A 662 -17.28 -11.73 -32.79
N ASP A 663 -18.06 -10.65 -32.81
CA ASP A 663 -18.09 -9.62 -31.77
C ASP A 663 -18.58 -10.16 -30.40
N GLU A 664 -19.24 -11.32 -30.35
CA GLU A 664 -19.77 -11.90 -29.10
C GLU A 664 -18.69 -12.16 -28.05
N ALA A 665 -17.48 -12.55 -28.47
CA ALA A 665 -16.39 -12.79 -27.53
C ALA A 665 -15.75 -11.49 -27.05
N LYS A 666 -15.66 -10.50 -27.94
CA LYS A 666 -15.22 -9.14 -27.62
C LYS A 666 -16.17 -8.51 -26.61
N ASP A 667 -17.48 -8.58 -26.85
CA ASP A 667 -18.50 -8.14 -25.91
C ASP A 667 -18.44 -8.91 -24.58
N ALA A 668 -18.21 -10.23 -24.59
CA ALA A 668 -18.07 -11.03 -23.37
C ALA A 668 -16.78 -10.68 -22.58
N LEU A 669 -15.68 -10.41 -23.27
CA LEU A 669 -14.40 -9.95 -22.71
C LEU A 669 -14.54 -8.53 -22.14
N ASP A 670 -15.18 -7.62 -22.88
CA ASP A 670 -15.43 -6.23 -22.47
C ASP A 670 -16.42 -6.16 -21.29
N MET A 671 -17.46 -7.01 -21.26
CA MET A 671 -18.34 -7.10 -20.08
C MET A 671 -17.64 -7.72 -18.87
N ASN A 672 -16.81 -8.77 -19.05
CA ASN A 672 -16.03 -9.29 -17.93
C ASN A 672 -14.99 -8.28 -17.45
N ALA A 673 -14.39 -7.50 -18.35
CA ALA A 673 -13.53 -6.38 -18.02
C ALA A 673 -14.26 -5.32 -17.18
N GLN A 674 -15.46 -4.92 -17.61
CA GLN A 674 -16.34 -3.97 -16.91
C GLN A 674 -16.75 -4.47 -15.52
N CYS A 675 -17.10 -5.74 -15.41
CA CYS A 675 -17.57 -6.33 -14.15
C CYS A 675 -16.42 -6.79 -13.23
N SER A 676 -15.19 -6.94 -13.74
CA SER A 676 -14.05 -7.52 -12.99
C SER A 676 -13.73 -6.79 -11.69
N TYR A 677 -13.91 -5.46 -11.66
CA TYR A 677 -13.73 -4.67 -10.44
C TYR A 677 -14.83 -4.99 -9.44
N TRP A 678 -16.10 -4.77 -9.81
CA TRP A 678 -17.25 -5.04 -8.95
C TRP A 678 -17.24 -6.47 -8.42
N ILE A 679 -17.07 -7.49 -9.27
CA ILE A 679 -16.93 -8.89 -8.86
C ILE A 679 -15.88 -9.09 -7.74
N SER A 680 -14.76 -8.38 -7.81
CA SER A 680 -13.67 -8.52 -6.84
C SER A 680 -13.83 -7.66 -5.58
N ALA A 681 -14.76 -6.69 -5.58
CA ALA A 681 -14.91 -5.66 -4.55
C ALA A 681 -16.29 -5.63 -3.88
N ARG A 682 -17.31 -6.18 -4.54
CA ARG A 682 -18.73 -6.16 -4.16
C ARG A 682 -18.95 -6.55 -2.71
N ASP A 683 -18.46 -7.71 -2.30
CA ASP A 683 -18.75 -8.22 -0.96
C ASP A 683 -18.11 -7.34 0.14
N ARG A 684 -16.90 -6.81 -0.08
CA ARG A 684 -16.27 -5.88 0.86
C ARG A 684 -16.87 -4.47 0.85
N ILE A 685 -17.49 -4.06 -0.25
CA ILE A 685 -18.22 -2.79 -0.39
C ILE A 685 -19.62 -2.88 0.26
N LEU A 686 -20.35 -3.97 0.01
CA LEU A 686 -21.67 -4.22 0.61
C LEU A 686 -21.59 -4.42 2.13
N ASN A 687 -20.51 -5.03 2.61
CA ASN A 687 -20.28 -5.24 4.04
C ASN A 687 -19.68 -4.01 4.75
N GLN A 688 -19.65 -2.82 4.12
CA GLN A 688 -19.30 -1.59 4.83
C GLN A 688 -20.44 -1.18 5.77
N MET A 689 -20.12 -1.02 7.05
CA MET A 689 -21.08 -0.55 8.06
C MET A 689 -21.25 0.96 7.94
N VAL A 690 -22.44 1.39 7.50
CA VAL A 690 -22.86 2.79 7.49
C VAL A 690 -23.78 3.02 8.68
N VAL A 691 -23.44 3.97 9.54
CA VAL A 691 -24.37 4.48 10.57
C VAL A 691 -24.99 5.75 10.04
N TRP A 692 -26.33 5.81 10.05
CA TRP A 692 -27.12 6.91 9.53
C TRP A 692 -27.66 7.80 10.66
N GLN A 693 -27.70 9.11 10.43
CA GLN A 693 -28.42 10.03 11.31
C GLN A 693 -29.92 9.72 11.25
N ARG A 694 -30.53 9.53 12.42
CA ARG A 694 -31.96 9.21 12.59
C ARG A 694 -32.49 9.92 13.84
N GLY A 695 -33.82 9.96 14.03
CA GLY A 695 -34.44 10.73 15.12
C GLY A 695 -33.95 10.42 16.54
N THR A 696 -33.38 9.22 16.76
CA THR A 696 -32.79 8.74 18.02
C THR A 696 -31.26 8.81 18.06
N LEU A 697 -30.59 9.22 16.98
CA LEU A 697 -29.14 9.22 16.84
C LEU A 697 -28.68 10.42 16.01
N ASP A 698 -28.20 11.45 16.70
CA ASP A 698 -27.62 12.64 16.08
C ASP A 698 -26.13 12.42 15.77
N LEU A 699 -25.77 12.54 14.49
CA LEU A 699 -24.37 12.49 14.03
C LEU A 699 -23.81 13.90 13.78
N GLN A 700 -24.55 14.95 14.20
CA GLN A 700 -24.24 16.37 14.07
C GLN A 700 -24.26 16.88 12.61
N PHE A 701 -24.92 16.18 11.69
CA PHE A 701 -25.24 16.75 10.38
C PHE A 701 -26.42 17.71 10.50
N LYS A 702 -26.31 18.85 9.82
CA LYS A 702 -27.41 19.83 9.74
C LYS A 702 -28.57 19.22 8.93
N PRO A 703 -29.84 19.48 9.31
CA PRO A 703 -30.99 19.06 8.51
C PRO A 703 -30.96 19.73 7.13
N PRO A 704 -31.55 19.09 6.09
CA PRO A 704 -31.60 19.65 4.74
C PRO A 704 -32.36 20.98 4.73
N GLY A 705 -31.79 21.99 4.08
CA GLY A 705 -32.37 23.33 3.97
C GLY A 705 -33.23 23.54 2.71
N SER A 706 -33.26 22.57 1.80
CA SER A 706 -34.03 22.60 0.55
C SER A 706 -34.34 21.17 0.06
N SER A 707 -35.18 21.06 -0.97
CA SER A 707 -35.48 19.79 -1.67
C SER A 707 -34.29 19.22 -2.44
N ASP A 708 -33.36 20.08 -2.83
CA ASP A 708 -32.23 19.74 -3.71
C ASP A 708 -31.00 19.31 -2.90
N GLU A 709 -31.06 19.45 -1.57
CA GLU A 709 -30.03 19.01 -0.64
C GLU A 709 -30.21 17.52 -0.27
N PRO A 710 -29.11 16.78 -0.02
CA PRO A 710 -29.21 15.38 0.39
C PRO A 710 -29.96 15.24 1.72
N GLN A 711 -31.00 14.40 1.71
CA GLN A 711 -31.94 14.24 2.81
C GLN A 711 -31.41 13.31 3.91
N LYS A 712 -30.39 12.48 3.62
CA LYS A 712 -29.87 11.46 4.53
C LYS A 712 -28.35 11.55 4.61
N TRP A 713 -27.80 11.64 5.82
CA TRP A 713 -26.36 11.63 6.05
C TRP A 713 -25.95 10.51 7.00
N GLY A 714 -24.76 9.95 6.77
CA GLY A 714 -24.19 8.87 7.55
C GLY A 714 -22.67 8.86 7.50
N ILE A 715 -22.07 8.06 8.39
CA ILE A 715 -20.62 7.90 8.52
C ILE A 715 -20.25 6.42 8.41
N ILE A 716 -19.13 6.18 7.72
CA ILE A 716 -18.40 4.92 7.67
C ILE A 716 -17.10 5.12 8.44
N LEU A 717 -16.73 4.16 9.28
CA LEU A 717 -15.44 4.11 9.96
C LEU A 717 -14.56 3.04 9.30
N PRO A 718 -13.54 3.43 8.50
CA PRO A 718 -12.64 2.48 7.85
C PRO A 718 -11.83 1.67 8.88
N GLN A 719 -11.76 0.35 8.70
CA GLN A 719 -11.03 -0.56 9.59
C GLN A 719 -9.51 -0.55 9.29
N VAL A 720 -8.89 0.62 9.44
CA VAL A 720 -7.47 0.84 9.11
C VAL A 720 -6.56 0.30 10.21
N ILE A 721 -5.85 -0.79 9.91
CA ILE A 721 -4.71 -1.22 10.73
C ILE A 721 -3.55 -0.30 10.38
N THR A 722 -3.17 0.57 11.32
CA THR A 722 -2.25 1.71 11.11
C THR A 722 -0.84 1.29 10.66
N MET A 723 -0.35 0.15 11.12
CA MET A 723 0.89 -0.49 10.65
C MET A 723 0.65 -1.96 10.32
N GLY A 724 0.06 -2.24 9.16
CA GLY A 724 -0.31 -3.59 8.74
C GLY A 724 0.76 -4.37 7.97
N THR A 725 1.85 -3.71 7.57
CA THR A 725 2.98 -4.33 6.87
C THR A 725 4.29 -4.16 7.65
N VAL A 726 5.28 -4.99 7.38
CA VAL A 726 6.66 -4.80 7.88
C VAL A 726 7.29 -3.47 7.45
N THR A 727 6.74 -2.83 6.40
CA THR A 727 7.13 -1.48 5.95
C THR A 727 6.38 -0.37 6.69
N ARG A 728 5.66 -0.71 7.77
CA ARG A 728 4.80 0.16 8.59
C ARG A 728 3.64 0.82 7.83
N ARG A 729 3.39 0.45 6.58
CA ARG A 729 2.26 0.98 5.80
C ARG A 729 0.95 0.48 6.40
N ALA A 730 -0.05 1.35 6.44
CA ALA A 730 -1.39 0.99 6.85
C ALA A 730 -2.03 -0.01 5.87
N ILE A 731 -2.93 -0.86 6.36
CA ILE A 731 -3.76 -1.73 5.53
C ILE A 731 -5.23 -1.59 5.88
N GLU A 732 -6.06 -1.57 4.85
CA GLU A 732 -7.52 -1.70 4.93
C GLU A 732 -7.96 -2.34 3.60
N ARG A 733 -9.02 -3.14 3.60
CA ARG A 733 -9.37 -4.02 2.48
C ARG A 733 -10.14 -3.29 1.37
N THR A 734 -10.90 -2.24 1.68
CA THR A 734 -11.85 -1.58 0.76
C THR A 734 -11.32 -0.26 0.20
N TRP A 735 -11.11 0.74 1.07
CA TRP A 735 -10.76 2.12 0.79
C TRP A 735 -9.29 2.29 0.41
N LEU A 736 -8.38 1.65 1.15
CA LEU A 736 -6.93 1.65 0.83
C LEU A 736 -6.61 0.82 -0.44
N THR A 737 -7.60 0.11 -1.01
CA THR A 737 -7.49 -0.56 -2.32
C THR A 737 -8.45 -0.01 -3.39
N ALA A 738 -9.16 1.09 -3.08
CA ALA A 738 -10.18 1.65 -3.95
C ALA A 738 -9.55 2.23 -5.22
N SER A 739 -9.94 1.71 -6.39
CA SER A 739 -9.44 2.24 -7.66
C SER A 739 -10.16 3.52 -8.04
N ASN A 740 -9.48 4.43 -8.74
CA ASN A 740 -10.12 5.57 -9.38
C ASN A 740 -11.18 5.14 -10.40
N ALA A 741 -12.21 5.97 -10.57
CA ALA A 741 -13.31 5.76 -11.51
C ALA A 741 -12.81 5.52 -12.95
N LYS A 742 -13.38 4.53 -13.63
CA LYS A 742 -13.09 4.23 -15.04
C LYS A 742 -14.38 4.03 -15.82
N LYS A 743 -14.49 4.74 -16.94
CA LYS A 743 -15.63 4.70 -17.89
C LYS A 743 -16.04 3.28 -18.31
N ASN A 744 -15.12 2.32 -18.25
CA ASN A 744 -15.33 0.91 -18.58
C ASN A 744 -15.26 -0.02 -17.36
N ARG A 745 -15.65 0.41 -16.16
CA ARG A 745 -15.73 -0.46 -14.96
C ARG A 745 -16.90 -0.12 -14.03
N VAL A 746 -17.79 -1.09 -13.84
CA VAL A 746 -18.92 -1.02 -12.91
C VAL A 746 -18.41 -0.82 -11.49
N GLY A 747 -19.03 0.10 -10.75
CA GLY A 747 -18.77 0.39 -9.35
C GLY A 747 -17.41 1.02 -9.04
N SER A 748 -16.61 1.39 -10.05
CA SER A 748 -15.27 1.95 -9.85
C SER A 748 -15.26 3.40 -9.33
N GLU A 749 -16.41 4.05 -9.30
CA GLU A 749 -16.69 5.37 -8.73
C GLU A 749 -16.72 5.39 -7.19
N LEU A 750 -16.43 4.27 -6.51
CA LEU A 750 -16.51 4.11 -5.05
C LEU A 750 -15.97 5.31 -4.24
N LYS A 751 -14.76 5.80 -4.54
CA LYS A 751 -14.16 6.94 -3.84
C LYS A 751 -15.12 8.14 -3.82
N ALA A 752 -15.76 8.45 -4.95
CA ALA A 752 -16.62 9.62 -5.09
C ALA A 752 -17.86 9.57 -4.21
N MET A 753 -18.30 8.39 -3.74
CA MET A 753 -19.46 8.27 -2.84
C MET A 753 -19.20 8.85 -1.44
N VAL A 754 -17.95 9.12 -1.09
CA VAL A 754 -17.61 9.96 0.07
C VAL A 754 -17.85 11.43 -0.33
N ARG A 755 -18.80 12.08 0.35
CA ARG A 755 -19.29 13.43 0.05
C ARG A 755 -19.04 14.37 1.22
N ALA A 756 -18.70 15.62 0.95
CA ALA A 756 -18.64 16.66 1.97
C ALA A 756 -20.08 17.12 2.33
N PRO A 757 -20.47 17.16 3.62
CA PRO A 757 -21.75 17.74 4.04
C PRO A 757 -21.80 19.26 3.83
N LYS A 758 -23.00 19.82 3.88
CA LYS A 758 -23.23 21.27 3.70
C LYS A 758 -22.43 22.09 4.73
N GLY A 759 -21.68 23.07 4.24
CA GLY A 759 -20.76 23.86 5.05
C GLY A 759 -19.38 23.23 5.24
N TYR A 760 -19.06 22.16 4.50
CA TYR A 760 -17.74 21.54 4.47
C TYR A 760 -17.26 21.27 3.03
N ALA A 761 -15.95 21.16 2.87
CA ALA A 761 -15.26 20.70 1.68
C ALA A 761 -14.23 19.61 2.05
N ILE A 762 -13.89 18.74 1.10
CA ILE A 762 -12.76 17.83 1.19
C ILE A 762 -11.54 18.58 0.64
N VAL A 763 -10.50 18.70 1.46
CA VAL A 763 -9.22 19.36 1.09
C VAL A 763 -8.09 18.35 1.17
N GLY A 764 -7.20 18.32 0.17
CA GLY A 764 -6.02 17.47 0.23
C GLY A 764 -5.15 17.49 -1.03
N ALA A 765 -4.08 16.71 -1.04
CA ALA A 765 -3.12 16.65 -2.15
C ALA A 765 -2.61 15.23 -2.39
N ASP A 766 -1.98 15.01 -3.55
CA ASP A 766 -1.23 13.81 -3.94
C ASP A 766 0.27 14.15 -3.81
N VAL A 767 1.07 13.35 -3.09
CA VAL A 767 2.51 13.66 -2.93
C VAL A 767 3.26 13.24 -4.20
N ASP A 768 3.54 14.21 -5.07
CA ASP A 768 4.25 13.97 -6.33
C ASP A 768 5.59 13.24 -6.12
N SER A 769 5.64 12.00 -6.66
CA SER A 769 6.81 11.14 -6.74
C SER A 769 7.56 10.96 -5.40
N GLU A 770 6.83 10.88 -4.29
CA GLU A 770 7.34 10.83 -2.91
C GLU A 770 8.56 9.90 -2.74
N GLU A 771 8.36 8.60 -2.95
CA GLU A 771 9.39 7.58 -2.72
C GLU A 771 10.57 7.68 -3.70
N LEU A 772 10.33 8.18 -4.91
CA LEU A 772 11.38 8.43 -5.90
C LEU A 772 12.27 9.60 -5.45
N TRP A 773 11.66 10.67 -4.95
CA TRP A 773 12.36 11.83 -4.39
C TRP A 773 13.14 11.47 -3.12
N ILE A 774 12.55 10.71 -2.19
CA ILE A 774 13.25 10.18 -1.01
C ILE A 774 14.47 9.36 -1.45
N SER A 775 14.28 8.43 -2.39
CA SER A 775 15.36 7.60 -2.92
C SER A 775 16.47 8.43 -3.57
N SER A 776 16.12 9.48 -4.32
CA SER A 776 17.11 10.35 -4.94
C SER A 776 17.87 11.21 -3.94
N CYS A 777 17.19 11.76 -2.92
CA CYS A 777 17.84 12.50 -1.83
C CYS A 777 18.81 11.62 -1.03
N ILE A 778 18.49 10.33 -0.79
CA ILE A 778 19.42 9.38 -0.17
C ILE A 778 20.69 9.17 -1.02
N GLY A 779 20.57 9.18 -2.35
CA GLY A 779 21.71 9.15 -3.26
C GLY A 779 22.55 10.43 -3.21
N ASP A 780 21.89 11.58 -3.32
CA ASP A 780 22.48 12.92 -3.33
C ASP A 780 23.17 13.30 -1.99
N ALA A 781 22.67 12.75 -0.87
CA ALA A 781 23.26 12.92 0.47
C ALA A 781 24.75 12.52 0.53
N GLN A 782 25.20 11.59 -0.30
CA GLN A 782 26.63 11.22 -0.41
C GLN A 782 27.51 12.39 -0.85
N PHE A 783 26.96 13.28 -1.68
CA PHE A 783 27.63 14.52 -2.09
C PHE A 783 27.33 15.66 -1.10
N GLY A 784 26.17 15.63 -0.45
CA GLY A 784 25.66 16.72 0.40
C GLY A 784 25.05 17.86 -0.42
N LEU A 785 24.51 17.57 -1.61
CA LEU A 785 23.96 18.56 -2.53
C LEU A 785 22.91 17.95 -3.47
N HIS A 786 21.73 18.58 -3.55
CA HIS A 786 20.60 18.12 -4.37
C HIS A 786 20.91 18.11 -5.87
N GLY A 787 20.49 17.06 -6.57
CA GLY A 787 20.72 16.85 -8.00
C GLY A 787 22.11 16.33 -8.36
N ALA A 788 22.90 15.86 -7.39
CA ALA A 788 24.26 15.36 -7.60
C ALA A 788 24.34 14.02 -8.33
N THR A 789 23.32 13.17 -8.15
CA THR A 789 23.16 11.91 -8.88
C THR A 789 22.29 12.13 -10.12
N ALA A 790 22.47 11.31 -11.15
CA ALA A 790 21.60 11.34 -12.33
C ALA A 790 20.12 11.09 -11.96
N LEU A 791 19.83 10.23 -10.97
CA LEU A 791 18.46 10.07 -10.47
C LEU A 791 17.92 11.35 -9.81
N GLY A 792 18.70 12.01 -8.95
CA GLY A 792 18.34 13.30 -8.33
C GLY A 792 18.02 14.35 -9.38
N TRP A 793 18.92 14.56 -10.33
CA TRP A 793 18.72 15.54 -11.38
C TRP A 793 17.51 15.22 -12.26
N MET A 794 17.32 13.97 -12.68
CA MET A 794 16.14 13.55 -13.47
C MET A 794 14.81 13.64 -12.70
N THR A 795 14.85 13.62 -11.37
CA THR A 795 13.65 13.72 -10.51
C THR A 795 13.29 15.18 -10.21
N LEU A 796 14.29 16.05 -10.06
CA LEU A 796 14.11 17.47 -9.72
C LEU A 796 13.94 18.38 -10.95
N GLU A 797 14.69 18.12 -12.02
CA GLU A 797 14.82 19.01 -13.18
C GLU A 797 14.50 18.29 -14.52
N GLY A 798 14.29 16.98 -14.51
CA GLY A 798 13.95 16.19 -15.70
C GLY A 798 12.54 16.49 -16.21
N THR A 799 12.39 16.69 -17.53
CA THR A 799 11.08 17.00 -18.14
C THR A 799 10.66 15.98 -19.19
N LYS A 800 9.35 15.76 -19.29
CA LYS A 800 8.73 14.93 -20.33
C LYS A 800 8.95 15.49 -21.74
N ALA A 801 8.97 16.82 -21.88
CA ALA A 801 9.14 17.49 -23.17
C ALA A 801 10.55 17.30 -23.75
N ALA A 802 11.59 17.37 -22.90
CA ALA A 802 12.97 17.10 -23.31
C ALA A 802 13.32 15.59 -23.32
N GLY A 803 12.41 14.71 -22.86
CA GLY A 803 12.68 13.28 -22.68
C GLY A 803 13.71 12.98 -21.59
N THR A 804 14.05 13.96 -20.75
CA THR A 804 15.07 13.86 -19.70
C THR A 804 14.54 13.26 -18.40
N ASP A 805 13.21 13.18 -18.22
CA ASP A 805 12.61 12.50 -17.06
C ASP A 805 12.88 10.98 -17.06
N LEU A 806 13.01 10.41 -15.85
CA LEU A 806 13.33 9.00 -15.63
C LEU A 806 12.49 8.04 -16.47
N HIS A 807 11.17 8.24 -16.54
CA HIS A 807 10.28 7.32 -17.25
C HIS A 807 10.44 7.41 -18.76
N SER A 808 10.74 8.60 -19.31
CA SER A 808 11.05 8.77 -20.73
C SER A 808 12.39 8.15 -21.11
N LYS A 809 13.44 8.27 -20.27
CA LYS A 809 14.71 7.56 -20.50
C LYS A 809 14.53 6.04 -20.50
N THR A 810 13.83 5.49 -19.51
CA THR A 810 13.53 4.04 -19.46
C THR A 810 12.69 3.56 -20.65
N ALA A 811 11.70 4.35 -21.07
CA ALA A 811 10.89 4.06 -22.26
C ALA A 811 11.74 3.98 -23.52
N SER A 812 12.69 4.92 -23.69
CA SER A 812 13.65 4.95 -24.79
C SER A 812 14.57 3.72 -24.81
N ILE A 813 15.16 3.35 -23.66
CA ILE A 813 16.05 2.19 -23.53
C ILE A 813 15.34 0.87 -23.87
N LEU A 814 14.08 0.71 -23.44
CA LEU A 814 13.32 -0.52 -23.60
C LEU A 814 12.48 -0.58 -24.90
N GLY A 815 12.31 0.54 -25.61
CA GLY A 815 11.42 0.63 -26.77
C GLY A 815 9.93 0.47 -26.42
N ILE A 816 9.51 0.93 -25.23
CA ILE A 816 8.14 0.78 -24.71
C ILE A 816 7.48 2.13 -24.43
N SER A 817 6.16 2.13 -24.13
CA SER A 817 5.48 3.37 -23.74
C SER A 817 5.92 3.89 -22.37
N ARG A 818 5.82 5.21 -22.14
CA ARG A 818 6.19 5.84 -20.85
C ARG A 818 5.39 5.27 -19.66
N ASP A 819 4.13 4.91 -19.86
CA ASP A 819 3.29 4.35 -18.79
C ASP A 819 3.68 2.91 -18.43
N GLN A 820 4.13 2.12 -19.41
CA GLN A 820 4.76 0.82 -19.14
C GLN A 820 6.10 1.02 -18.43
N ALA A 821 6.93 1.97 -18.89
CA ALA A 821 8.21 2.31 -18.27
C ALA A 821 8.07 2.82 -16.82
N LYS A 822 6.95 3.47 -16.46
CA LYS A 822 6.61 3.80 -15.06
C LYS A 822 6.55 2.52 -14.22
N VAL A 823 5.77 1.51 -14.64
CA VAL A 823 5.66 0.22 -13.92
C VAL A 823 7.02 -0.46 -13.76
N PHE A 824 7.84 -0.48 -14.83
CA PHE A 824 9.21 -1.01 -14.75
C PHE A 824 10.06 -0.29 -13.71
N ASN A 825 10.08 1.05 -13.71
CA ASN A 825 10.91 1.83 -12.79
C ASN A 825 10.56 1.59 -11.31
N TYR A 826 9.27 1.65 -10.96
CA TYR A 826 8.87 1.35 -9.58
C TYR A 826 9.27 -0.07 -9.17
N SER A 827 9.00 -1.09 -10.00
CA SER A 827 9.42 -2.47 -9.68
C SER A 827 10.93 -2.59 -9.44
N ARG A 828 11.75 -1.87 -10.21
CA ARG A 828 13.20 -1.92 -10.18
C ARG A 828 13.79 -1.19 -8.97
N ILE A 829 13.25 -0.04 -8.59
CA ILE A 829 13.65 0.72 -7.39
C ILE A 829 13.41 -0.10 -6.12
N TYR A 830 12.31 -0.84 -6.03
CA TYR A 830 12.04 -1.79 -4.94
C TYR A 830 12.91 -3.07 -4.97
N GLY A 831 14.00 -3.08 -5.75
CA GLY A 831 14.98 -4.17 -5.75
C GLY A 831 14.55 -5.42 -6.54
N ALA A 832 13.59 -5.31 -7.47
CA ALA A 832 13.35 -6.39 -8.42
C ALA A 832 14.63 -6.70 -9.23
N GLY A 833 14.88 -7.99 -9.47
CA GLY A 833 16.04 -8.45 -10.23
C GLY A 833 15.77 -8.64 -11.72
N MET A 834 16.84 -8.94 -12.46
CA MET A 834 16.82 -9.19 -13.91
C MET A 834 15.71 -10.16 -14.36
N ARG A 835 15.56 -11.31 -13.68
CA ARG A 835 14.50 -12.29 -13.97
C ARG A 835 13.08 -11.70 -13.93
N HIS A 836 12.81 -10.76 -13.03
CA HIS A 836 11.50 -10.10 -12.94
C HIS A 836 11.29 -9.12 -14.10
N ALA A 837 12.31 -8.34 -14.47
CA ALA A 837 12.22 -7.44 -15.62
C ALA A 837 12.04 -8.21 -16.94
N VAL A 838 12.76 -9.32 -17.14
CA VAL A 838 12.57 -10.22 -18.29
C VAL A 838 11.14 -10.77 -18.32
N LEU A 839 10.64 -11.30 -17.20
CA LEU A 839 9.26 -11.77 -17.10
C LEU A 839 8.24 -10.65 -17.41
N LEU A 840 8.46 -9.44 -16.89
CA LEU A 840 7.58 -8.29 -17.15
C LEU A 840 7.63 -7.85 -18.62
N LEU A 841 8.79 -7.91 -19.28
CA LEU A 841 8.94 -7.66 -20.72
C LEU A 841 8.18 -8.71 -21.54
N LEU A 842 8.37 -9.99 -21.24
CA LEU A 842 7.69 -11.13 -21.87
C LEU A 842 6.17 -11.18 -21.63
N GLN A 843 5.68 -10.57 -20.55
CA GLN A 843 4.26 -10.29 -20.30
C GLN A 843 3.77 -9.04 -21.05
N SER A 844 4.63 -8.01 -21.15
CA SER A 844 4.30 -6.75 -21.82
C SER A 844 4.20 -6.88 -23.34
N ASN A 845 4.92 -7.82 -23.95
CA ASN A 845 4.83 -8.15 -25.37
C ASN A 845 4.83 -9.68 -25.54
N ALA A 846 3.69 -10.23 -25.99
CA ALA A 846 3.52 -11.66 -26.20
C ALA A 846 4.40 -12.24 -27.33
N GLY A 847 4.77 -11.42 -28.31
CA GLY A 847 5.68 -11.81 -29.42
C GLY A 847 7.16 -11.61 -29.11
N MET A 848 7.54 -11.10 -27.94
CA MET A 848 8.95 -10.91 -27.59
C MET A 848 9.61 -12.25 -27.23
N LEU A 849 10.78 -12.51 -27.82
CA LEU A 849 11.60 -13.69 -27.55
C LEU A 849 12.40 -13.54 -26.23
N PRO A 850 12.67 -14.63 -25.48
CA PRO A 850 13.45 -14.61 -24.24
C PRO A 850 14.80 -13.91 -24.38
N ASP A 851 15.55 -14.22 -25.43
CA ASP A 851 16.88 -13.62 -25.66
C ASP A 851 16.81 -12.11 -25.92
N GLN A 852 15.75 -11.65 -26.60
CA GLN A 852 15.51 -10.22 -26.80
C GLN A 852 15.15 -9.54 -25.48
N ALA A 853 14.26 -10.14 -24.68
CA ALA A 853 13.88 -9.64 -23.36
C ALA A 853 15.08 -9.63 -22.38
N GLN A 854 15.92 -10.66 -22.43
CA GLN A 854 17.16 -10.79 -21.67
C GLN A 854 18.12 -9.65 -22.03
N ARG A 855 18.43 -9.45 -23.32
CA ARG A 855 19.30 -8.34 -23.78
C ARG A 855 18.74 -6.96 -23.41
N LEU A 856 17.44 -6.73 -23.55
CA LEU A 856 16.80 -5.47 -23.16
C LEU A 856 16.88 -5.24 -21.64
N ALA A 857 16.67 -6.28 -20.83
CA ALA A 857 16.82 -6.19 -19.38
C ALA A 857 18.29 -5.97 -18.97
N GLU A 858 19.25 -6.68 -19.57
CA GLU A 858 20.68 -6.48 -19.35
C GLU A 858 21.11 -5.04 -19.66
N ASN A 859 20.72 -4.52 -20.83
CA ASN A 859 20.96 -3.12 -21.19
C ASN A 859 20.33 -2.15 -20.18
N LEU A 860 19.07 -2.38 -19.77
CA LEU A 860 18.41 -1.55 -18.76
C LEU A 860 19.19 -1.54 -17.44
N TYR A 861 19.52 -2.70 -16.87
CA TYR A 861 20.24 -2.76 -15.58
C TYR A 861 21.65 -2.18 -15.71
N ALA A 862 22.36 -2.42 -16.81
CA ALA A 862 23.69 -1.85 -17.04
C ALA A 862 23.67 -0.32 -17.15
N SER A 863 22.68 0.26 -17.83
CA SER A 863 22.54 1.73 -17.92
C SER A 863 22.01 2.38 -16.64
N THR A 864 21.21 1.67 -15.85
CA THR A 864 20.54 2.24 -14.65
C THR A 864 21.23 1.87 -13.35
N LYS A 865 21.15 0.60 -12.90
CA LYS A 865 21.81 0.15 -11.67
C LYS A 865 23.34 0.17 -11.81
N GLY A 866 23.86 -0.08 -13.01
CA GLY A 866 25.29 -0.17 -13.30
C GLY A 866 25.82 -1.60 -13.26
N LYS A 867 27.15 -1.73 -13.30
CA LYS A 867 27.87 -3.01 -13.11
C LYS A 867 28.17 -3.21 -11.62
N ASN A 868 28.20 -4.44 -11.12
CA ASN A 868 28.63 -4.72 -9.75
C ASN A 868 30.11 -5.16 -9.72
N THR A 869 30.85 -4.79 -8.68
CA THR A 869 32.26 -5.22 -8.51
C THR A 869 32.40 -6.71 -8.21
N HIS A 870 31.36 -7.34 -7.65
CA HIS A 870 31.31 -8.71 -7.13
C HIS A 870 32.39 -9.09 -6.11
N ARG A 871 33.19 -8.11 -5.68
CA ARG A 871 34.42 -8.23 -4.89
C ARG A 871 34.36 -7.31 -3.66
N THR A 872 34.98 -7.75 -2.55
CA THR A 872 35.01 -7.01 -1.27
C THR A 872 36.37 -6.38 -0.96
N ASP A 873 37.42 -6.75 -1.70
CA ASP A 873 38.77 -6.16 -1.55
C ASP A 873 38.86 -4.70 -2.06
N LEU A 874 37.86 -4.24 -2.81
CA LEU A 874 37.76 -2.87 -3.30
C LEU A 874 36.84 -2.07 -2.39
N PHE A 875 37.36 -1.09 -1.66
CA PHE A 875 36.61 -0.24 -0.72
C PHE A 875 35.82 -1.03 0.36
N GLY A 876 36.31 -2.22 0.73
CA GLY A 876 35.73 -3.05 1.82
C GLY A 876 34.38 -3.72 1.52
N ARG A 877 33.75 -3.46 0.36
CA ARG A 877 32.42 -4.00 0.04
C ARG A 877 32.19 -4.23 -1.45
N LYS A 878 31.17 -5.04 -1.76
CA LYS A 878 30.60 -5.10 -3.12
C LYS A 878 29.76 -3.85 -3.36
N PHE A 879 29.82 -3.29 -4.56
CA PHE A 879 29.05 -2.10 -4.91
C PHE A 879 28.81 -2.00 -6.43
N TRP A 880 27.87 -1.12 -6.79
CA TRP A 880 27.45 -0.83 -8.16
C TRP A 880 28.16 0.42 -8.70
N PHE A 881 28.49 0.44 -9.99
CA PHE A 881 29.19 1.55 -10.63
C PHE A 881 28.74 1.79 -12.08
N GLY A 882 28.84 3.06 -12.51
CA GLY A 882 28.67 3.49 -13.91
C GLY A 882 27.23 3.57 -14.45
N GLY A 883 26.21 3.32 -13.63
CA GLY A 883 24.80 3.50 -13.99
C GLY A 883 24.16 4.72 -13.31
N THR A 884 23.05 5.21 -13.87
CA THR A 884 22.36 6.43 -13.37
C THR A 884 21.89 6.38 -11.92
N GLU A 885 21.78 5.18 -11.33
CA GLU A 885 21.24 4.91 -9.99
C GLU A 885 22.25 4.18 -9.09
N SER A 886 23.49 3.98 -9.54
CA SER A 886 24.52 3.26 -8.77
C SER A 886 24.69 3.84 -7.36
N PHE A 887 24.76 5.17 -7.23
CA PHE A 887 24.83 5.88 -5.96
C PHE A 887 23.67 5.55 -5.01
N VAL A 888 22.45 5.57 -5.53
CA VAL A 888 21.22 5.33 -4.75
C VAL A 888 21.19 3.88 -4.27
N PHE A 889 21.42 2.92 -5.16
CA PHE A 889 21.44 1.52 -4.77
C PHE A 889 22.56 1.18 -3.80
N ASN A 890 23.75 1.78 -3.94
CA ASN A 890 24.83 1.58 -2.97
C ASN A 890 24.46 2.07 -1.57
N LYS A 891 23.81 3.24 -1.46
CA LYS A 891 23.40 3.78 -0.15
C LYS A 891 22.16 3.08 0.42
N LEU A 892 21.21 2.65 -0.41
CA LEU A 892 20.10 1.78 0.03
C LEU A 892 20.59 0.41 0.48
N GLU A 893 21.53 -0.22 -0.24
CA GLU A 893 22.16 -1.48 0.16
C GLU A 893 22.99 -1.30 1.44
N GLU A 894 23.63 -0.14 1.67
CA GLU A 894 24.33 0.19 2.91
C GLU A 894 23.40 0.28 4.12
N ILE A 895 22.31 1.06 4.02
CA ILE A 895 21.31 1.19 5.10
C ILE A 895 20.64 -0.16 5.34
N ALA A 896 20.35 -0.93 4.28
CA ALA A 896 19.79 -2.27 4.40
C ALA A 896 20.79 -3.29 4.98
N LEU A 897 22.11 -3.12 4.81
CA LEU A 897 23.14 -4.04 5.32
C LEU A 897 23.70 -3.67 6.71
N SER A 898 23.31 -2.53 7.26
CA SER A 898 23.66 -2.19 8.64
C SER A 898 23.04 -3.18 9.64
N ASP A 899 23.62 -3.23 10.82
CA ASP A 899 23.19 -4.15 11.88
C ASP A 899 21.89 -3.66 12.55
N GLN A 900 21.72 -2.34 12.64
CA GLN A 900 20.44 -1.68 12.95
C GLN A 900 19.96 -0.79 11.78
N PRO A 901 19.26 -1.34 10.77
CA PRO A 901 18.64 -0.55 9.70
C PRO A 901 17.57 0.37 10.26
N ARG A 902 17.71 1.68 10.02
CA ARG A 902 16.79 2.75 10.44
C ARG A 902 16.42 3.62 9.24
N THR A 903 15.22 4.21 9.26
CA THR A 903 14.83 5.25 8.29
C THR A 903 15.61 6.55 8.54
N PRO A 904 15.96 7.33 7.50
CA PRO A 904 16.78 8.53 7.64
C PRO A 904 16.03 9.70 8.30
N ALA A 905 14.70 9.76 8.22
CA ALA A 905 13.91 10.87 8.75
C ALA A 905 13.57 10.70 10.24
N LEU A 906 12.82 9.65 10.62
CA LEU A 906 12.37 9.44 12.01
C LEU A 906 13.15 8.37 12.77
N GLY A 907 14.22 7.80 12.19
CA GLY A 907 15.09 6.83 12.87
C GLY A 907 14.42 5.49 13.18
N CYS A 908 13.31 5.17 12.52
CA CYS A 908 12.49 4.00 12.79
C CYS A 908 13.14 2.73 12.23
N GLY A 909 13.31 1.72 13.09
CA GLY A 909 14.02 0.49 12.76
C GLY A 909 13.18 -0.56 12.03
N ILE A 910 13.85 -1.48 11.32
CA ILE A 910 13.21 -2.63 10.67
C ILE A 910 12.69 -3.66 11.70
N THR A 911 11.65 -4.43 11.37
CA THR A 911 11.18 -5.57 12.19
C THR A 911 12.32 -6.53 12.53
N ALA A 912 12.32 -7.08 13.75
CA ALA A 912 13.33 -8.05 14.20
C ALA A 912 13.44 -9.27 13.27
N ALA A 913 12.34 -9.68 12.64
CA ALA A 913 12.34 -10.78 11.67
C ALA A 913 13.22 -10.52 10.43
N LEU A 914 13.61 -9.26 10.16
CA LEU A 914 14.46 -8.86 9.03
C LEU A 914 15.79 -8.20 9.48
N SER A 915 16.13 -8.31 10.77
CA SER A 915 17.45 -7.92 11.28
C SER A 915 18.54 -8.87 10.79
N LYS A 916 19.67 -8.33 10.32
CA LYS A 916 20.79 -9.06 9.71
C LYS A 916 21.33 -10.18 10.61
N GLU A 917 21.46 -9.90 11.90
CA GLU A 917 21.98 -10.82 12.92
C GLU A 917 21.17 -12.12 13.06
N LEU A 918 19.88 -12.08 12.74
CA LEU A 918 18.93 -13.19 12.92
C LEU A 918 18.65 -13.95 11.61
N LEU A 919 19.20 -13.48 10.49
CA LEU A 919 19.01 -14.07 9.17
C LEU A 919 20.18 -15.00 8.80
N PRO A 920 19.93 -16.18 8.19
CA PRO A 920 21.00 -17.08 7.80
C PRO A 920 21.90 -16.46 6.72
N ALA A 921 23.22 -16.54 6.90
CA ALA A 921 24.24 -16.02 5.97
C ALA A 921 24.30 -16.72 4.59
N LYS A 922 23.32 -17.55 4.23
CA LYS A 922 23.24 -18.22 2.93
C LYS A 922 22.72 -17.26 1.87
N PHE A 923 23.15 -17.44 0.62
CA PHE A 923 22.76 -16.58 -0.49
C PHE A 923 21.23 -16.62 -0.71
N GLY A 924 20.59 -15.45 -0.66
CA GLY A 924 19.14 -15.30 -0.85
C GLY A 924 18.26 -15.56 0.38
N SER A 925 18.83 -15.96 1.53
CA SER A 925 18.11 -16.00 2.83
C SER A 925 18.29 -14.73 3.67
N ASP A 926 19.02 -13.75 3.16
CA ASP A 926 19.18 -12.41 3.74
C ASP A 926 18.01 -11.46 3.40
N TYR A 927 17.06 -11.91 2.58
CA TYR A 927 15.89 -11.17 2.10
C TYR A 927 16.22 -9.76 1.56
N MET A 928 17.39 -9.57 0.93
CA MET A 928 17.92 -8.26 0.55
C MET A 928 16.91 -7.34 -0.18
N THR A 929 16.19 -7.86 -1.19
CA THR A 929 15.14 -7.12 -1.90
C THR A 929 14.06 -6.58 -0.95
N SER A 930 13.66 -7.35 0.06
CA SER A 930 12.67 -6.91 1.05
C SER A 930 13.23 -5.84 2.00
N ARG A 931 14.53 -5.91 2.34
CA ARG A 931 15.21 -4.93 3.21
C ARG A 931 15.45 -3.60 2.48
N ILE A 932 15.86 -3.62 1.21
CA ILE A 932 15.96 -2.43 0.34
C ILE A 932 14.58 -1.77 0.16
N ASN A 933 13.56 -2.57 -0.20
CA ASN A 933 12.19 -2.08 -0.32
C ASN A 933 11.66 -1.49 0.99
N TRP A 934 12.05 -2.06 2.13
CA TRP A 934 11.71 -1.52 3.44
C TRP A 934 12.31 -0.12 3.68
N VAL A 935 13.57 0.13 3.33
CA VAL A 935 14.18 1.46 3.53
C VAL A 935 13.35 2.55 2.84
N VAL A 936 12.94 2.33 1.59
CA VAL A 936 12.14 3.30 0.82
C VAL A 936 10.72 3.41 1.38
N GLN A 937 9.97 2.29 1.48
CA GLN A 937 8.57 2.33 1.89
C GLN A 937 8.35 2.78 3.34
N SER A 938 9.26 2.39 4.24
CA SER A 938 9.22 2.84 5.64
C SER A 938 9.54 4.33 5.72
N SER A 939 10.38 4.87 4.83
CA SER A 939 10.61 6.32 4.76
C SER A 939 9.40 7.09 4.22
N GLY A 940 8.58 6.51 3.33
CA GLY A 940 7.31 7.13 2.94
C GLY A 940 6.29 7.19 4.10
N VAL A 941 6.28 6.18 4.97
CA VAL A 941 5.48 6.22 6.21
C VAL A 941 5.95 7.33 7.17
N ASP A 942 7.26 7.57 7.26
CA ASP A 942 7.80 8.72 8.00
C ASP A 942 7.28 10.06 7.42
N TYR A 943 7.26 10.18 6.09
CA TYR A 943 6.73 11.35 5.39
C TYR A 943 5.25 11.60 5.72
N LEU A 944 4.43 10.55 5.67
CA LEU A 944 3.00 10.64 6.01
C LEU A 944 2.79 11.08 7.47
N HIS A 945 3.54 10.52 8.43
CA HIS A 945 3.46 10.91 9.83
C HIS A 945 3.86 12.38 10.04
N LEU A 946 4.94 12.83 9.41
CA LEU A 946 5.39 14.23 9.44
C LEU A 946 4.31 15.17 8.89
N LEU A 947 3.73 14.84 7.74
CA LEU A 947 2.70 15.65 7.08
C LEU A 947 1.41 15.74 7.93
N ILE A 948 1.00 14.64 8.57
CA ILE A 948 -0.15 14.59 9.49
C ILE A 948 0.12 15.42 10.75
N VAL A 949 1.28 15.28 11.39
CA VAL A 949 1.63 15.99 12.63
C VAL A 949 1.82 17.49 12.39
N ALA A 950 2.43 17.89 11.28
CA ALA A 950 2.51 19.30 10.88
C ALA A 950 1.11 19.89 10.62
N MET A 951 0.23 19.15 9.96
CA MET A 951 -1.17 19.58 9.77
C MET A 951 -1.91 19.71 11.09
N ASP A 952 -1.84 18.72 11.99
CA ASP A 952 -2.48 18.76 13.31
C ASP A 952 -2.00 19.96 14.14
N HIS A 953 -0.69 20.23 14.16
CA HIS A 953 -0.13 21.42 14.80
C HIS A 953 -0.70 22.73 14.23
N LEU A 954 -0.68 22.90 12.90
CA LEU A 954 -1.18 24.12 12.25
C LEU A 954 -2.70 24.28 12.43
N VAL A 955 -3.45 23.18 12.40
CA VAL A 955 -4.89 23.12 12.60
C VAL A 955 -5.27 23.61 14.01
N ARG A 956 -4.59 23.10 15.04
CA ARG A 956 -4.77 23.53 16.44
C ARG A 956 -4.33 24.98 16.64
N GLN A 957 -3.12 25.33 16.23
CA GLN A 957 -2.49 26.64 16.51
C GLN A 957 -3.26 27.82 15.89
N TYR A 958 -3.82 27.64 14.70
CA TYR A 958 -4.55 28.69 13.98
C TYR A 958 -6.07 28.57 14.09
N GLY A 959 -6.61 27.54 14.74
CA GLY A 959 -8.06 27.32 14.82
C GLY A 959 -8.68 27.12 13.44
N ILE A 960 -8.12 26.20 12.65
CA ILE A 960 -8.68 25.74 11.37
C ILE A 960 -9.61 24.57 11.69
N LYS A 961 -10.85 24.60 11.24
CA LYS A 961 -11.79 23.48 11.45
C LYS A 961 -11.55 22.37 10.42
N ALA A 962 -10.57 21.51 10.69
CA ALA A 962 -10.27 20.35 9.85
C ALA A 962 -10.26 19.05 10.68
N ARG A 963 -10.72 17.95 10.07
CA ARG A 963 -10.61 16.58 10.60
C ARG A 963 -10.02 15.65 9.54
N TYR A 964 -9.07 14.82 9.94
CA TYR A 964 -8.47 13.81 9.06
C TYR A 964 -9.55 12.83 8.57
N LEU A 965 -9.69 12.68 7.24
CA LEU A 965 -10.59 11.67 6.66
C LEU A 965 -9.84 10.35 6.53
N ILE A 966 -8.86 10.32 5.63
CA ILE A 966 -8.13 9.11 5.25
C ILE A 966 -6.85 9.49 4.47
N SER A 967 -5.88 8.59 4.43
CA SER A 967 -4.80 8.59 3.46
C SER A 967 -4.84 7.29 2.63
N VAL A 968 -4.66 7.41 1.32
CA VAL A 968 -4.77 6.29 0.36
C VAL A 968 -3.58 6.37 -0.60
N HIS A 969 -2.65 5.43 -0.46
CA HIS A 969 -1.33 5.51 -1.10
C HIS A 969 -0.62 6.78 -0.65
N ASP A 970 -0.34 7.70 -1.58
CA ASP A 970 0.39 8.94 -1.35
C ASP A 970 -0.58 10.15 -1.37
N GLU A 971 -1.91 9.88 -1.39
CA GLU A 971 -2.99 10.85 -1.25
C GLU A 971 -3.30 11.09 0.25
N LEU A 972 -3.39 12.35 0.69
CA LEU A 972 -3.86 12.74 2.03
C LEU A 972 -5.10 13.64 1.90
N ARG A 973 -6.15 13.40 2.70
CA ARG A 973 -7.45 14.11 2.60
C ARG A 973 -8.03 14.45 3.99
N TYR A 974 -8.56 15.66 4.12
CA TYR A 974 -9.22 16.20 5.31
C TYR A 974 -10.63 16.68 4.98
N LEU A 975 -11.56 16.55 5.93
CA LEU A 975 -12.83 17.26 5.88
C LEU A 975 -12.64 18.60 6.59
N VAL A 976 -12.90 19.71 5.89
CA VAL A 976 -12.63 21.07 6.37
C VAL A 976 -13.91 21.88 6.29
N ALA A 977 -14.17 22.74 7.28
CA ALA A 977 -15.27 23.69 7.19
C ALA A 977 -15.09 24.64 6.00
N GLU A 978 -16.19 25.04 5.36
CA GLU A 978 -16.16 25.79 4.11
C GLU A 978 -15.40 27.12 4.23
N GLU A 979 -15.55 27.79 5.38
CA GLU A 979 -14.84 29.05 5.69
C GLU A 979 -13.31 28.91 5.75
N ASP A 980 -12.81 27.69 5.99
CA ASP A 980 -11.41 27.41 6.28
C ASP A 980 -10.69 26.68 5.14
N ARG A 981 -11.39 26.36 4.04
CA ARG A 981 -10.86 25.51 2.95
C ARG A 981 -9.52 26.00 2.37
N TYR A 982 -9.36 27.31 2.16
CA TYR A 982 -8.10 27.89 1.66
C TYR A 982 -7.01 28.00 2.73
N ARG A 983 -7.40 28.23 4.00
CA ARG A 983 -6.47 28.22 5.16
C ARG A 983 -5.87 26.83 5.35
N ALA A 984 -6.70 25.79 5.26
CA ALA A 984 -6.27 24.40 5.30
C ALA A 984 -5.39 24.01 4.08
N ALA A 985 -5.70 24.52 2.89
CA ALA A 985 -4.85 24.31 1.71
C ALA A 985 -3.45 24.94 1.88
N LEU A 986 -3.37 26.16 2.44
CA LEU A 986 -2.09 26.78 2.79
C LEU A 986 -1.35 26.01 3.88
N ALA A 987 -2.05 25.56 4.93
CA ALA A 987 -1.46 24.75 5.99
C ALA A 987 -0.85 23.46 5.42
N LEU A 988 -1.53 22.82 4.46
CA LEU A 988 -1.04 21.60 3.81
C LEU A 988 0.20 21.85 2.95
N GLN A 989 0.26 22.97 2.22
CA GLN A 989 1.47 23.40 1.50
C GLN A 989 2.65 23.64 2.46
N ILE A 990 2.43 24.30 3.60
CA ILE A 990 3.45 24.55 4.63
C ILE A 990 3.91 23.22 5.28
N ALA A 991 2.98 22.31 5.57
CA ALA A 991 3.29 21.01 6.14
C ALA A 991 4.16 20.15 5.21
N ASN A 992 3.93 20.20 3.89
CA ASN A 992 4.78 19.55 2.88
C ASN A 992 6.18 20.18 2.81
N LEU A 993 6.26 21.51 2.80
CA LEU A 993 7.52 22.26 2.81
C LEU A 993 8.37 21.87 4.02
N TRP A 994 7.79 21.91 5.23
CA TRP A 994 8.46 21.48 6.46
C TRP A 994 8.91 20.01 6.40
N THR A 995 8.01 19.10 5.98
CA THR A 995 8.31 17.67 5.87
C THR A 995 9.51 17.43 4.96
N ARG A 996 9.54 18.02 3.76
CA ARG A 996 10.65 17.86 2.82
C ARG A 996 11.94 18.52 3.31
N SER A 997 11.85 19.66 3.97
CA SER A 997 12.99 20.31 4.62
C SER A 997 13.59 19.47 5.74
N LEU A 998 12.79 18.72 6.52
CA LEU A 998 13.32 17.79 7.51
C LEU A 998 14.13 16.66 6.87
N PHE A 999 13.60 16.05 5.80
CA PHE A 999 14.31 15.01 5.05
C PHE A 999 15.65 15.53 4.50
N ALA A 1000 15.68 16.72 3.91
CA ALA A 1000 16.93 17.35 3.46
C ALA A 1000 17.91 17.57 4.63
N PHE A 1001 17.42 18.13 5.75
CA PHE A 1001 18.20 18.41 6.95
C PHE A 1001 18.83 17.15 7.56
N LYS A 1002 18.05 16.09 7.77
CA LYS A 1002 18.52 14.78 8.29
C LYS A 1002 19.54 14.11 7.37
N LEU A 1003 19.45 14.35 6.06
CA LEU A 1003 20.40 13.86 5.05
C LEU A 1003 21.62 14.78 4.85
N GLY A 1004 21.81 15.80 5.70
CA GLY A 1004 23.00 16.66 5.68
C GLY A 1004 23.01 17.68 4.55
N MET A 1005 21.82 18.15 4.14
CA MET A 1005 21.59 19.22 3.18
C MET A 1005 20.81 20.37 3.86
N ASP A 1006 21.33 21.59 3.75
CA ASP A 1006 20.87 22.81 4.44
C ASP A 1006 20.01 23.72 3.55
N ASP A 1007 19.43 23.16 2.49
CA ASP A 1007 18.52 23.84 1.57
C ASP A 1007 17.57 22.81 0.93
N LEU A 1008 16.54 23.27 0.22
CA LEU A 1008 15.57 22.43 -0.49
C LEU A 1008 15.36 22.93 -1.93
N PRO A 1009 15.16 22.04 -2.93
CA PRO A 1009 14.80 22.46 -4.27
C PRO A 1009 13.39 23.06 -4.33
N GLN A 1010 13.23 24.20 -5.01
CA GLN A 1010 11.96 24.91 -5.16
C GLN A 1010 10.88 24.05 -5.82
N GLY A 1011 11.27 23.18 -6.77
CA GLY A 1011 10.35 22.32 -7.54
C GLY A 1011 9.67 21.21 -6.73
N VAL A 1012 10.15 20.93 -5.51
CA VAL A 1012 9.51 19.96 -4.60
C VAL A 1012 8.93 20.61 -3.35
N ALA A 1013 9.27 21.86 -3.07
CA ALA A 1013 8.88 22.59 -1.86
C ALA A 1013 7.35 22.61 -1.61
N PHE A 1014 6.58 22.61 -2.69
CA PHE A 1014 5.13 22.70 -2.68
C PHE A 1014 4.52 21.54 -3.48
N PHE A 1015 3.30 21.14 -3.14
CA PHE A 1015 2.49 20.29 -4.02
C PHE A 1015 2.21 20.99 -5.34
N SER A 1016 2.16 20.24 -6.45
CA SER A 1016 1.75 20.75 -7.76
C SER A 1016 0.41 21.49 -7.68
N ALA A 1017 -0.54 20.95 -6.91
CA ALA A 1017 -1.76 21.62 -6.48
C ALA A 1017 -2.29 21.02 -5.17
N VAL A 1018 -3.14 21.78 -4.47
CA VAL A 1018 -4.04 21.26 -3.44
C VAL A 1018 -5.46 21.27 -4.00
N ASP A 1019 -6.12 20.12 -3.89
CA ASP A 1019 -7.48 19.88 -4.33
C ASP A 1019 -8.48 20.28 -3.24
N ILE A 1020 -9.54 20.98 -3.64
CA ILE A 1020 -10.69 21.37 -2.81
C ILE A 1020 -11.97 20.96 -3.54
N ASP A 1021 -12.72 20.02 -2.96
CA ASP A 1021 -13.82 19.34 -3.63
C ASP A 1021 -15.01 19.08 -2.68
N LYS A 1022 -16.17 18.73 -3.26
CA LYS A 1022 -17.32 18.18 -2.53
C LYS A 1022 -17.32 16.65 -2.51
N VAL A 1023 -16.42 16.01 -3.25
CA VAL A 1023 -16.37 14.55 -3.41
C VAL A 1023 -14.93 14.06 -3.29
N LEU A 1024 -14.72 12.86 -2.75
CA LEU A 1024 -13.40 12.24 -2.73
C LEU A 1024 -13.07 11.65 -4.11
N ARG A 1025 -12.13 12.26 -4.83
CA ARG A 1025 -11.54 11.73 -6.07
C ARG A 1025 -10.06 12.13 -6.14
N LYS A 1026 -9.30 11.47 -7.04
CA LYS A 1026 -7.86 11.72 -7.18
C LYS A 1026 -7.54 13.09 -7.80
N GLU A 1027 -8.31 13.50 -8.81
CA GLU A 1027 -8.16 14.77 -9.54
C GLU A 1027 -9.55 15.41 -9.63
N VAL A 1028 -9.66 16.70 -9.29
CA VAL A 1028 -10.95 17.40 -9.14
C VAL A 1028 -11.72 17.62 -10.43
N ASP A 1029 -11.09 17.47 -11.59
CA ASP A 1029 -11.73 17.61 -12.91
C ASP A 1029 -12.24 16.26 -13.47
N MET A 1030 -11.90 15.14 -12.84
CA MET A 1030 -12.41 13.83 -13.26
C MET A 1030 -13.94 13.77 -13.07
N PRO A 1031 -14.73 13.58 -14.13
CA PRO A 1031 -16.19 13.59 -14.03
C PRO A 1031 -16.76 12.31 -13.40
N CYS A 1032 -15.92 11.36 -13.00
CA CYS A 1032 -16.28 10.07 -12.38
C CYS A 1032 -17.32 9.20 -13.11
N VAL A 1033 -17.56 9.44 -14.41
CA VAL A 1033 -18.50 8.67 -15.22
C VAL A 1033 -18.07 7.21 -15.36
N THR A 1034 -18.97 6.27 -15.05
CA THR A 1034 -18.82 4.81 -15.18
C THR A 1034 -20.13 4.18 -15.71
N PRO A 1035 -20.19 2.86 -15.99
CA PRO A 1035 -21.42 2.22 -16.41
C PRO A 1035 -22.56 2.24 -15.37
N SER A 1036 -22.23 2.40 -14.09
CA SER A 1036 -23.18 2.49 -12.97
C SER A 1036 -23.43 3.93 -12.49
N HIS A 1037 -22.58 4.88 -12.88
CA HIS A 1037 -22.75 6.31 -12.62
C HIS A 1037 -22.57 7.09 -13.93
N PRO A 1038 -23.63 7.24 -14.74
CA PRO A 1038 -23.53 7.86 -16.07
C PRO A 1038 -23.39 9.38 -16.03
N ASP A 1039 -23.92 10.01 -14.97
CA ASP A 1039 -23.97 11.46 -14.83
C ASP A 1039 -22.61 12.02 -14.36
N PRO A 1040 -22.08 13.07 -15.01
CA PRO A 1040 -20.77 13.62 -14.66
C PRO A 1040 -20.84 14.47 -13.40
N ILE A 1041 -19.93 14.22 -12.46
CA ILE A 1041 -19.77 15.04 -11.26
C ILE A 1041 -19.09 16.39 -11.65
N PRO A 1042 -19.65 17.56 -11.26
CA PRO A 1042 -19.04 18.87 -11.47
C PRO A 1042 -17.60 18.95 -10.92
N SER A 1043 -16.74 19.77 -11.54
CA SER A 1043 -15.34 19.90 -11.10
C SER A 1043 -15.18 20.69 -9.80
N GLY A 1044 -14.17 20.34 -8.99
CA GLY A 1044 -13.71 21.12 -7.83
C GLY A 1044 -12.68 22.18 -8.18
N GLU A 1045 -12.06 22.81 -7.17
CA GLU A 1045 -10.92 23.71 -7.33
C GLU A 1045 -9.60 22.91 -7.15
N SER A 1046 -8.62 23.08 -8.03
CA SER A 1046 -7.23 22.61 -7.81
C SER A 1046 -6.34 23.83 -7.85
N LEU A 1047 -5.62 24.09 -6.76
CA LEU A 1047 -4.95 25.38 -6.51
C LEU A 1047 -3.44 25.18 -6.31
N GLY A 1048 -2.63 25.87 -7.12
CA GLY A 1048 -1.20 25.98 -6.87
C GLY A 1048 -0.91 26.90 -5.68
N ILE A 1049 0.34 26.86 -5.19
CA ILE A 1049 0.77 27.73 -4.08
C ILE A 1049 0.53 29.23 -4.35
N ALA A 1050 0.69 29.70 -5.60
CA ALA A 1050 0.40 31.09 -5.95
C ALA A 1050 -1.09 31.44 -5.76
N ASP A 1051 -1.99 30.61 -6.27
CA ASP A 1051 -3.45 30.80 -6.15
C ASP A 1051 -3.90 30.77 -4.68
N ILE A 1052 -3.26 29.93 -3.86
CA ILE A 1052 -3.51 29.81 -2.43
C ILE A 1052 -3.05 31.08 -1.70
N LEU A 1053 -1.87 31.62 -2.01
CA LEU A 1053 -1.37 32.86 -1.39
C LEU A 1053 -2.28 34.06 -1.70
N ASP A 1054 -2.76 34.18 -2.94
CA ASP A 1054 -3.74 35.21 -3.33
C ASP A 1054 -5.08 35.07 -2.57
N LYS A 1055 -5.55 33.84 -2.35
CA LYS A 1055 -6.78 33.52 -1.59
C LYS A 1055 -6.63 33.62 -0.06
N THR A 1056 -5.42 33.85 0.47
CA THR A 1056 -5.12 33.83 1.91
C THR A 1056 -4.45 35.12 2.40
N ASN A 1057 -4.73 36.27 1.78
CA ASN A 1057 -4.13 37.56 2.12
C ASN A 1057 -2.58 37.50 2.12
N SER A 1058 -2.00 36.92 1.07
CA SER A 1058 -0.54 36.74 0.91
C SER A 1058 0.10 35.81 1.95
N GLY A 1059 -0.60 34.76 2.37
CA GLY A 1059 -0.06 33.68 3.20
C GLY A 1059 -0.46 33.68 4.68
N SER A 1060 -1.57 34.31 5.04
CA SER A 1060 -2.12 34.23 6.39
C SER A 1060 -2.85 32.91 6.65
N LEU A 1061 -2.50 32.25 7.77
CA LEU A 1061 -3.31 31.18 8.35
C LEU A 1061 -4.35 31.68 9.36
N TRP A 1062 -4.37 32.97 9.74
CA TRP A 1062 -5.32 33.49 10.72
C TRP A 1062 -6.71 33.73 10.12
N LYS A 1063 -7.77 33.52 10.92
CA LYS A 1063 -9.17 33.70 10.49
C LYS A 1063 -9.53 35.16 10.19
N ASP A 1064 -8.88 36.11 10.87
CA ASP A 1064 -9.01 37.55 10.63
C ASP A 1064 -8.15 38.04 9.45
N GLY A 1065 -7.38 37.15 8.81
CA GLY A 1065 -6.53 37.48 7.67
C GLY A 1065 -5.34 38.38 8.01
N ARG A 1066 -5.00 38.57 9.30
CA ARG A 1066 -3.81 39.34 9.71
C ARG A 1066 -2.53 38.64 9.25
N PRO A 1067 -1.45 39.37 8.89
CA PRO A 1067 -0.20 38.74 8.49
C PRO A 1067 0.36 37.87 9.63
N ILE A 1068 1.05 36.78 9.27
CA ILE A 1068 1.87 36.04 10.23
C ILE A 1068 3.06 36.95 10.55
N ILE A 1069 3.29 37.23 11.84
CA ILE A 1069 4.42 38.06 12.28
C ILE A 1069 5.65 37.17 12.44
N ALA A 1070 6.73 37.52 11.74
CA ALA A 1070 8.03 36.86 11.82
C ALA A 1070 8.84 37.36 13.03
N ASP A 1071 8.29 37.29 14.25
CA ASP A 1071 8.92 37.89 15.42
C ASP A 1071 9.54 36.90 16.41
N SER A 1072 10.71 37.32 16.92
CA SER A 1072 11.49 36.86 18.08
C SER A 1072 11.48 35.36 18.42
N LEU A 1073 12.70 34.80 18.53
CA LEU A 1073 12.99 33.56 19.27
C LEU A 1073 12.07 33.41 20.50
N PRO A 1074 11.34 32.28 20.65
CA PRO A 1074 10.59 32.04 21.88
C PRO A 1074 11.57 32.18 23.05
N SER A 1075 11.21 33.00 24.05
CA SER A 1075 12.20 33.49 25.03
C SER A 1075 12.98 32.36 25.68
N LYS A 1076 14.23 32.58 26.12
CA LYS A 1076 15.01 31.52 26.79
C LYS A 1076 14.31 30.90 28.02
N ALA A 1077 13.31 31.57 28.60
CA ALA A 1077 12.47 31.02 29.67
C ALA A 1077 11.49 29.92 29.21
N SER A 1078 11.07 29.89 27.94
CA SER A 1078 10.19 28.83 27.40
C SER A 1078 10.94 27.56 26.97
N TYR A 1079 12.25 27.47 27.24
CA TYR A 1079 13.05 26.25 27.07
C TYR A 1079 13.01 25.32 28.30
N GLN A 1080 12.15 25.61 29.29
CA GLN A 1080 11.91 24.72 30.43
C GLN A 1080 11.01 23.53 30.02
N HIS A 1081 11.61 22.59 29.29
CA HIS A 1081 11.42 21.13 29.40
C HIS A 1081 12.28 20.48 28.32
N ASP A 1082 13.47 20.03 28.71
CA ASP A 1082 14.40 19.32 27.81
C ASP A 1082 13.90 17.88 27.61
N ASN A 1083 12.89 17.74 26.73
CA ASN A 1083 12.10 16.53 26.52
C ASN A 1083 12.85 15.46 25.70
N GLY A 1084 14.07 15.10 26.12
CA GLY A 1084 14.87 14.04 25.51
C GLY A 1084 15.13 14.23 24.01
N TYR A 1085 15.30 15.47 23.56
CA TYR A 1085 15.68 15.76 22.18
C TYR A 1085 17.19 15.59 22.01
N GLU A 1086 17.60 14.61 21.22
CA GLU A 1086 19.01 14.42 20.86
C GLU A 1086 19.28 14.97 19.44
N PRO A 1087 20.19 15.94 19.27
CA PRO A 1087 20.56 16.45 17.95
C PRO A 1087 21.08 15.34 17.01
N PRO A 1088 20.56 15.22 15.78
CA PRO A 1088 20.92 14.15 14.88
C PRO A 1088 22.31 14.34 14.26
N SER A 1089 22.99 13.22 14.00
CA SER A 1089 24.22 13.22 13.19
C SER A 1089 23.88 13.19 11.69
N CYS A 1090 23.54 14.35 11.12
CA CYS A 1090 23.07 14.47 9.73
C CYS A 1090 24.13 14.11 8.67
N LEU A 1091 25.42 14.01 9.02
CA LEU A 1091 26.49 13.76 8.07
C LEU A 1091 26.82 12.28 7.84
N ILE A 1092 26.14 11.34 8.53
CA ILE A 1092 26.31 9.88 8.36
C ILE A 1092 26.10 9.44 6.90
N HIS A 1093 25.28 10.16 6.14
CA HIS A 1093 24.99 9.79 4.75
C HIS A 1093 26.01 10.29 3.73
N ARG A 1094 26.91 11.21 4.12
CA ARG A 1094 27.92 11.82 3.25
C ARG A 1094 29.07 10.84 2.95
N ALA A 1095 29.65 10.92 1.75
CA ALA A 1095 30.77 10.09 1.36
C ALA A 1095 32.07 10.49 2.08
N GLU A 1096 32.82 9.49 2.53
CA GLU A 1096 34.10 9.67 3.24
C GLU A 1096 35.21 10.24 2.33
N SER A 1097 35.20 9.90 1.03
CA SER A 1097 36.26 10.29 0.10
C SER A 1097 35.76 10.58 -1.32
N ALA A 1098 36.50 11.44 -2.04
CA ALA A 1098 36.25 11.69 -3.45
C ALA A 1098 36.59 10.46 -4.32
N ALA A 1099 37.53 9.62 -3.87
CA ALA A 1099 37.87 8.37 -4.55
C ALA A 1099 36.70 7.38 -4.53
N TRP A 1100 35.96 7.31 -3.41
CA TRP A 1100 34.75 6.50 -3.29
C TRP A 1100 33.64 6.98 -4.23
N LEU A 1101 33.35 8.29 -4.27
CA LEU A 1101 32.38 8.85 -5.21
C LEU A 1101 32.79 8.59 -6.67
N ARG A 1102 34.08 8.75 -6.98
CA ARG A 1102 34.60 8.51 -8.34
C ARG A 1102 34.49 7.03 -8.74
N ALA A 1103 34.75 6.11 -7.82
CA ALA A 1103 34.64 4.68 -8.05
C ALA A 1103 33.19 4.24 -8.35
N GLN A 1104 32.19 4.92 -7.78
CA GLN A 1104 30.78 4.72 -8.12
C GLN A 1104 30.40 5.36 -9.47
N ALA A 1105 30.96 6.53 -9.79
CA ALA A 1105 30.66 7.25 -11.02
C ALA A 1105 31.22 6.56 -12.28
N THR A 1106 32.47 6.10 -12.26
CA THR A 1106 33.16 5.56 -13.45
C THR A 1106 32.47 4.33 -14.02
N SER A 1107 32.60 4.11 -15.32
CA SER A 1107 32.18 2.90 -16.04
C SER A 1107 33.31 1.87 -16.21
N GLU A 1108 34.54 2.24 -15.83
CA GLU A 1108 35.79 1.52 -16.08
C GLU A 1108 36.36 0.85 -14.81
N PHE A 1109 36.29 -0.48 -14.77
CA PHE A 1109 36.78 -1.27 -13.63
C PHE A 1109 38.29 -1.11 -13.31
N PRO A 1110 39.20 -0.86 -14.27
CA PRO A 1110 40.60 -0.56 -13.95
C PRO A 1110 40.80 0.72 -13.12
N GLU A 1111 39.97 1.76 -13.35
CA GLU A 1111 40.03 3.01 -12.59
C GLU A 1111 39.66 2.76 -11.11
N ILE A 1112 38.63 1.93 -10.87
CA ILE A 1112 38.21 1.54 -9.52
C ILE A 1112 39.35 0.87 -8.74
N LYS A 1113 40.11 -0.04 -9.36
CA LYS A 1113 41.26 -0.68 -8.72
C LYS A 1113 42.34 0.33 -8.33
N HIS A 1114 42.65 1.27 -9.22
CA HIS A 1114 43.64 2.31 -8.94
C HIS A 1114 43.20 3.21 -7.79
N LEU A 1115 41.93 3.62 -7.75
CA LEU A 1115 41.36 4.43 -6.67
C LEU A 1115 41.35 3.70 -5.32
N ALA A 1116 41.00 2.42 -5.29
CA ALA A 1116 41.05 1.60 -4.07
C ALA A 1116 42.48 1.46 -3.52
N LEU A 1117 43.46 1.22 -4.41
CA LEU A 1117 44.87 1.15 -4.03
C LEU A 1117 45.40 2.50 -3.50
N ALA A 1118 45.07 3.61 -4.18
CA ALA A 1118 45.47 4.96 -3.76
C ALA A 1118 44.88 5.36 -2.39
N GLN A 1119 43.61 5.02 -2.12
CA GLN A 1119 43.00 5.24 -0.80
C GLN A 1119 43.65 4.38 0.29
N THR A 1120 44.15 3.18 -0.05
CA THR A 1120 44.83 2.29 0.91
C THR A 1120 46.30 2.67 1.13
N SER A 1121 46.96 3.29 0.15
CA SER A 1121 48.37 3.71 0.22
C SER A 1121 48.60 5.13 0.75
N GLY A 1122 47.53 5.88 1.05
CA GLY A 1122 47.60 7.24 1.57
C GLY A 1122 48.08 8.30 0.56
N GLN A 1123 48.19 7.96 -0.73
CA GLN A 1123 48.63 8.91 -1.75
C GLN A 1123 47.48 9.79 -2.24
N VAL A 1124 47.57 11.10 -1.97
CA VAL A 1124 46.61 12.11 -2.44
C VAL A 1124 46.73 12.26 -3.97
N THR A 1125 45.79 11.66 -4.71
CA THR A 1125 45.74 11.78 -6.18
C THR A 1125 45.12 13.10 -6.62
N ASP A 1126 45.94 14.05 -7.09
CA ASP A 1126 45.45 15.22 -7.82
C ASP A 1126 44.95 14.80 -9.21
N THR A 1127 43.63 14.83 -9.39
CA THR A 1127 42.95 14.37 -10.60
C THR A 1127 43.09 15.38 -11.74
N ARG A 1128 44.10 15.22 -12.59
CA ARG A 1128 44.19 15.86 -13.91
C ARG A 1128 44.31 14.82 -15.02
N ILE A 1129 43.28 14.71 -15.86
CA ILE A 1129 43.36 13.95 -17.12
C ILE A 1129 44.02 14.84 -18.17
N SER A 1130 45.18 14.42 -18.69
CA SER A 1130 45.90 15.14 -19.74
C SER A 1130 45.25 14.91 -21.11
N GLY A 1131 44.74 15.99 -21.71
CA GLY A 1131 44.16 15.94 -23.06
C GLY A 1131 45.21 15.64 -24.14
N LYS A 1132 44.86 14.76 -25.09
CA LYS A 1132 45.69 14.40 -26.26
C LYS A 1132 46.11 15.64 -27.07
N LYS A 1133 47.42 15.78 -27.34
CA LYS A 1133 47.93 16.51 -28.52
C LYS A 1133 48.93 15.66 -29.29
N ARG A 1134 48.76 15.61 -30.62
CA ARG A 1134 49.67 14.96 -31.58
C ARG A 1134 50.88 15.86 -31.86
N GLY A 1135 52.08 15.28 -32.04
CA GLY A 1135 53.25 16.07 -32.45
C GLY A 1135 54.57 15.32 -32.65
N ARG A 1136 54.67 14.54 -33.75
CA ARG A 1136 55.86 14.05 -34.50
C ARG A 1136 57.07 13.39 -33.77
N PRO A 1137 57.85 12.52 -34.46
CA PRO A 1137 58.89 11.68 -33.85
C PRO A 1137 60.31 12.27 -34.00
N LEU A 1138 61.23 11.87 -33.11
CA LEU A 1138 62.68 11.91 -33.35
C LEU A 1138 63.43 10.88 -32.48
N GLU A 1139 64.17 10.02 -33.17
CA GLU A 1139 65.41 9.29 -32.85
C GLU A 1139 65.68 8.66 -31.46
N VAL A 1140 65.68 7.33 -31.51
CA VAL A 1140 66.70 6.39 -30.98
C VAL A 1140 67.96 7.02 -30.34
N LEU A 1141 68.24 6.63 -29.09
CA LEU A 1141 69.60 6.40 -28.61
C LEU A 1141 69.61 5.25 -27.59
N LYS A 1142 70.54 4.29 -27.76
CA LYS A 1142 70.74 3.14 -26.88
C LYS A 1142 71.84 3.41 -25.85
N SER A 1143 71.49 3.31 -24.58
CA SER A 1143 72.33 2.88 -23.44
C SER A 1143 71.50 3.09 -22.16
N GLY A 1144 71.60 2.32 -21.08
CA GLY A 1144 72.45 1.16 -20.79
C GLY A 1144 72.67 1.10 -19.28
N ASN A 1145 72.19 0.04 -18.61
CA ASN A 1145 72.43 -0.32 -17.20
C ASN A 1145 72.18 0.74 -16.12
N LEU A 1146 71.12 0.58 -15.31
CA LEU A 1146 71.22 0.09 -13.91
C LEU A 1146 69.88 0.15 -13.16
N ARG A 1147 69.54 -1.00 -12.53
CA ARG A 1147 68.39 -1.28 -11.63
C ARG A 1147 67.00 -1.34 -12.28
#